data_AF-A0A090R216-F1
#
_entry.id   AF-A0A090R216-F1
#
_cell.length_a   1.000
_cell.length_b   1.000
_cell.length_c   1.000
_cell.angle_alpha   90.00
_cell.angle_beta   90.00
_cell.angle_gamma   90.00
#
_symmetry.space_group_name_H-M   'P 1'
#
loop_
_entity.id
_entity.type
_entity.pdbx_description
1 polymer ?
#
loop_
_entity_poly.entity_id
_entity_poly.type
_entity_poly.pdbx_seq_one_letter_code
_entity_poly.pdbx_strand_id
1 'polypeptide(L)'
;MNAVKIGASTHFVLNAVDIGLLTPPREQFAFVMDRELQRQYFQNLQISKLTVNPYEPIYFAEVMLPNGRLLQDYDPSKADGYGSDSHYWVARELVSAGINSANYGVNSSSVRPHAAWNINNPYHAAQVTVNMSVGKYTDGNIVHGMLGSYAGVASVANSTGNEFSHEIGHELGAGSHYLGGFLGAVHNRSTERNSAWGWDEKHNNFLPNFTKAITNTPMCYEGQCAEPFAGHGFGTGTMSGGWPMYPQHNAYTLHVPYELSVFQDFMTQKANFDLASPTGFSKWNSDSQQMEPWENRVADDLAFEIKQIADNNSLHLFGPESTELHTIYSQFDAIRFSLGNGDWARDLYLLDDAAFEGKVAQFQSWAGWTAYVHVNGTTRALKTNEKFAYQFTNGAWVEVESDVLDKTIALTPVKQGVPVTTLVGYYDPENTLPSYIYPALHGAYGSVYNDEFSPSSCQLSVKTREAGTLTYNLYNRRLTSDMMNRFHINVETALQPYEAQVMCKGDVLDTAALDAPKQSLSATVITTQAGDAPTIQGADDVVIAQGAAFDPRQGVSATDDFDGDVTASLVIEGLVDNQKAGVYTLIYKAYDSAQSETVVTRTVEVFSEKPVLAGIEDVTVDLGAAFDVMNGVSAHDAEDGDLSAVVLVSGNVDVNNVGTYVLVYQVTDSAGQTVTAERTVTVEGCENMWSAQAIYVAGDHVSHNGAVWLAGWWTQGEEPGTTGEWGVWKQVADNGCSAPKPEVTPPPPGEYPAYQAGTAYQEGDIVTGTDNNLYQCKPWPNSAGASVLPMRRVPVLTGKMPGLSCKLMGC
;
A
#
# COMPACT_ATOMS: atom_id res chain seq x y z
N MET A 1 -14.32 -33.98 19.06
CA MET A 1 -13.43 -33.46 18.00
C MET A 1 -12.39 -34.49 17.53
N ASN A 2 -12.12 -35.59 18.25
CA ASN A 2 -11.12 -36.64 17.91
C ASN A 2 -11.36 -37.44 16.60
N ALA A 3 -12.31 -37.04 15.74
CA ALA A 3 -12.61 -37.70 14.47
C ALA A 3 -12.52 -36.76 13.26
N VAL A 4 -12.19 -35.47 13.47
CA VAL A 4 -11.99 -34.51 12.38
C VAL A 4 -10.61 -34.78 11.76
N LYS A 5 -10.58 -35.06 10.45
CA LYS A 5 -9.33 -35.20 9.71
C LYS A 5 -8.90 -33.85 9.18
N ILE A 6 -7.69 -33.42 9.53
CA ILE A 6 -7.08 -32.19 9.04
C ILE A 6 -5.84 -32.59 8.24
N GLY A 7 -5.74 -32.10 7.00
CA GLY A 7 -4.63 -32.36 6.09
C GLY A 7 -3.51 -31.33 6.21
N ALA A 8 -2.59 -31.36 5.25
CA ALA A 8 -1.46 -30.44 5.19
C ALA A 8 -1.87 -28.97 5.04
N SER A 9 -1.14 -28.07 5.71
CA SER A 9 -1.16 -26.64 5.40
C SER A 9 -0.37 -26.42 4.11
N THR A 10 -1.06 -26.48 2.96
CA THR A 10 -0.43 -26.43 1.63
C THR A 10 -0.20 -24.98 1.17
N HIS A 11 1.05 -24.67 0.81
CA HIS A 11 1.43 -23.42 0.15
C HIS A 11 1.60 -23.66 -1.36
N PHE A 12 0.67 -23.12 -2.16
CA PHE A 12 0.72 -23.17 -3.61
C PHE A 12 1.36 -21.89 -4.18
N VAL A 13 2.41 -22.03 -4.99
CA VAL A 13 3.05 -20.91 -5.69
C VAL A 13 2.66 -20.95 -7.17
N LEU A 14 2.08 -19.86 -7.66
CA LEU A 14 1.68 -19.71 -9.05
C LEU A 14 2.50 -18.58 -9.67
N ASN A 15 3.48 -18.92 -10.51
CA ASN A 15 4.19 -17.93 -11.32
C ASN A 15 3.40 -17.65 -12.60
N ALA A 16 3.36 -16.40 -13.04
CA ALA A 16 2.60 -16.01 -14.21
C ALA A 16 3.43 -15.12 -15.14
N VAL A 17 3.54 -15.54 -16.40
CA VAL A 17 4.37 -14.86 -17.41
C VAL A 17 3.61 -14.74 -18.74
N ASP A 18 3.69 -13.56 -19.38
CA ASP A 18 3.15 -13.31 -20.72
C ASP A 18 4.31 -13.25 -21.72
N ILE A 19 4.28 -14.12 -22.74
CA ILE A 19 5.42 -14.40 -23.61
C ILE A 19 5.05 -14.11 -25.07
N GLY A 20 5.78 -13.18 -25.68
CA GLY A 20 5.75 -12.92 -27.11
C GLY A 20 6.91 -13.60 -27.84
N LEU A 21 6.63 -14.54 -28.74
CA LEU A 21 7.61 -15.27 -29.55
C LEU A 21 7.64 -14.69 -30.98
N LEU A 22 8.66 -13.91 -31.33
CA LEU A 22 8.79 -13.22 -32.63
C LEU A 22 7.65 -12.20 -32.92
N THR A 23 6.87 -11.88 -31.88
CA THR A 23 5.82 -10.85 -31.83
C THR A 23 5.73 -10.34 -30.38
N PRO A 24 5.27 -9.09 -30.13
CA PRO A 24 5.04 -8.62 -28.76
C PRO A 24 4.08 -9.52 -27.96
N PRO A 25 4.21 -9.58 -26.62
CA PRO A 25 3.27 -10.29 -25.73
C PRO A 25 1.87 -9.69 -25.84
N ARG A 26 0.87 -10.42 -25.33
CA ARG A 26 -0.54 -10.02 -25.51
C ARG A 26 -0.99 -8.92 -24.56
N GLU A 27 -0.34 -8.82 -23.40
CA GLU A 27 -0.70 -7.96 -22.28
C GLU A 27 -2.15 -8.18 -21.81
N GLN A 28 -2.58 -9.45 -21.78
CA GLN A 28 -3.96 -9.86 -21.49
C GLN A 28 -4.09 -10.81 -20.30
N PHE A 29 -3.10 -10.83 -19.40
CA PHE A 29 -3.06 -11.73 -18.25
C PHE A 29 -3.87 -11.19 -17.06
N ALA A 30 -5.20 -11.16 -17.20
CA ALA A 30 -6.12 -10.58 -16.21
C ALA A 30 -5.95 -11.14 -14.79
N PHE A 31 -5.67 -12.44 -14.65
CA PHE A 31 -5.47 -13.08 -13.34
C PHE A 31 -4.36 -12.43 -12.52
N VAL A 32 -3.29 -11.99 -13.17
CA VAL A 32 -2.14 -11.37 -12.49
C VAL A 32 -2.46 -9.95 -12.04
N MET A 33 -3.31 -9.26 -12.80
CA MET A 33 -3.64 -7.85 -12.57
C MET A 33 -4.81 -7.65 -11.60
N ASP A 34 -5.57 -8.70 -11.30
CA ASP A 34 -6.78 -8.61 -10.48
C ASP A 34 -6.71 -9.56 -9.26
N ARG A 35 -6.49 -8.97 -8.09
CA ARG A 35 -6.45 -9.69 -6.81
C ARG A 35 -7.77 -10.38 -6.47
N GLU A 36 -8.92 -9.88 -6.93
CA GLU A 36 -10.20 -10.54 -6.72
C GLU A 36 -10.29 -11.83 -7.55
N LEU A 37 -9.73 -11.88 -8.76
CA LEU A 37 -9.62 -13.12 -9.53
C LEU A 37 -8.72 -14.15 -8.82
N GLN A 38 -7.61 -13.69 -8.24
CA GLN A 38 -6.70 -14.55 -7.47
C GLN A 38 -7.40 -15.15 -6.24
N ARG A 39 -8.16 -14.34 -5.50
CA ARG A 39 -8.97 -14.78 -4.36
C ARG A 39 -10.08 -15.75 -4.78
N GLN A 40 -10.76 -15.46 -5.89
CA GLN A 40 -11.77 -16.36 -6.45
C GLN A 40 -11.17 -17.68 -6.89
N TYR A 41 -9.92 -17.72 -7.35
CA TYR A 41 -9.28 -19.00 -7.66
C TYR A 41 -8.87 -19.74 -6.38
N PHE A 42 -8.30 -19.03 -5.39
CA PHE A 42 -7.93 -19.57 -4.08
C PHE A 42 -9.08 -20.33 -3.41
N GLN A 43 -10.28 -19.75 -3.36
CA GLN A 43 -11.45 -20.38 -2.72
C GLN A 43 -11.93 -21.67 -3.42
N ASN A 44 -11.51 -21.91 -4.67
CA ASN A 44 -11.83 -23.15 -5.40
C ASN A 44 -10.88 -24.30 -5.05
N LEU A 45 -9.76 -24.04 -4.38
CA LEU A 45 -8.75 -25.04 -4.05
C LEU A 45 -8.71 -25.32 -2.54
N GLN A 46 -8.31 -26.54 -2.17
CA GLN A 46 -8.14 -26.94 -0.76
C GLN A 46 -6.70 -26.67 -0.28
N ILE A 47 -6.30 -25.40 -0.32
CA ILE A 47 -4.96 -24.91 0.06
C ILE A 47 -5.05 -23.92 1.21
N SER A 48 -3.95 -23.71 1.94
CA SER A 48 -3.90 -22.72 3.04
C SER A 48 -3.23 -21.41 2.63
N LYS A 49 -2.40 -21.43 1.59
CA LYS A 49 -1.71 -20.25 1.08
C LYS A 49 -1.55 -20.34 -0.44
N LEU A 50 -1.85 -19.26 -1.14
CA LEU A 50 -1.55 -19.05 -2.55
C LEU A 50 -0.63 -17.85 -2.68
N THR A 51 0.53 -18.03 -3.29
CA THR A 51 1.40 -16.92 -3.72
C THR A 51 1.30 -16.79 -5.22
N VAL A 52 0.84 -15.64 -5.72
CA VAL A 52 0.81 -15.31 -7.15
C VAL A 52 2.00 -14.41 -7.45
N ASN A 53 2.93 -14.93 -8.24
CA ASN A 53 4.17 -14.27 -8.60
C ASN A 53 4.12 -13.77 -10.06
N PRO A 54 3.92 -12.46 -10.29
CA PRO A 54 4.04 -11.88 -11.61
C PRO A 54 5.49 -11.89 -12.11
N TYR A 55 5.67 -12.24 -13.37
CA TYR A 55 6.84 -11.87 -14.17
C TYR A 55 6.49 -10.76 -15.16
N GLU A 56 7.46 -9.90 -15.47
CA GLU A 56 7.29 -8.89 -16.51
C GLU A 56 6.96 -9.56 -17.86
N PRO A 57 6.03 -8.99 -18.66
CA PRO A 57 5.81 -9.46 -20.03
C PRO A 57 7.11 -9.43 -20.84
N ILE A 58 7.40 -10.51 -21.54
CA ILE A 58 8.67 -10.68 -22.26
C ILE A 58 8.42 -10.80 -23.75
N TYR A 59 9.23 -10.08 -24.53
CA TYR A 59 9.25 -10.15 -25.99
C TYR A 59 10.58 -10.71 -26.46
N PHE A 60 10.55 -11.87 -27.12
CA PHE A 60 11.70 -12.44 -27.81
C PHE A 60 11.64 -12.08 -29.29
N ALA A 61 12.42 -11.07 -29.68
CA ALA A 61 12.54 -10.64 -31.07
C ALA A 61 13.20 -11.71 -31.96
N GLU A 62 14.04 -12.55 -31.36
CA GLU A 62 14.68 -13.72 -31.95
C GLU A 62 14.54 -14.89 -30.99
N VAL A 63 14.48 -16.11 -31.53
CA VAL A 63 14.25 -17.33 -30.74
C VAL A 63 15.28 -18.39 -31.15
N MET A 64 16.27 -18.64 -30.30
CA MET A 64 17.19 -19.76 -30.45
C MET A 64 16.56 -21.06 -29.98
N LEU A 65 16.50 -22.08 -30.83
CA LEU A 65 16.03 -23.41 -30.49
C LEU A 65 17.19 -24.29 -29.96
N PRO A 66 16.90 -25.33 -29.15
CA PRO A 66 17.93 -26.19 -28.54
C PRO A 66 18.78 -26.97 -29.57
N ASN A 67 18.30 -27.12 -30.81
CA ASN A 67 19.07 -27.72 -31.91
C ASN A 67 20.00 -26.73 -32.64
N GLY A 68 20.16 -25.51 -32.13
CA GLY A 68 21.01 -24.46 -32.70
C GLY A 68 20.38 -23.67 -33.84
N ARG A 69 19.09 -23.90 -34.16
CA ARG A 69 18.37 -23.11 -35.17
C ARG A 69 17.88 -21.80 -34.56
N LEU A 70 18.44 -20.68 -35.01
CA LEU A 70 17.93 -19.34 -34.72
C LEU A 70 16.71 -19.04 -35.60
N LEU A 71 15.61 -18.63 -34.97
CA LEU A 71 14.42 -18.14 -35.64
C LEU A 71 14.41 -16.62 -35.60
N GLN A 72 14.21 -16.02 -36.78
CA GLN A 72 14.02 -14.58 -36.98
C GLN A 72 12.74 -14.41 -37.82
N ASP A 73 12.01 -13.33 -37.59
CA ASP A 73 10.74 -12.96 -38.23
C ASP A 73 9.52 -13.86 -37.94
N TYR A 74 9.63 -15.17 -38.05
CA TYR A 74 8.57 -16.14 -37.74
C TYR A 74 9.12 -17.56 -37.51
N ASP A 75 8.33 -18.40 -36.84
CA ASP A 75 8.62 -19.83 -36.67
C ASP A 75 7.99 -20.62 -37.83
N PRO A 76 8.79 -21.39 -38.62
CA PRO A 76 8.30 -22.13 -39.78
C PRO A 76 7.63 -23.47 -39.40
N SER A 77 7.63 -23.86 -38.13
CA SER A 77 6.96 -25.07 -37.67
C SER A 77 5.45 -24.98 -37.83
N LYS A 78 4.79 -26.14 -37.89
CA LYS A 78 3.33 -26.19 -37.85
C LYS A 78 2.88 -25.80 -36.46
N ALA A 79 2.04 -24.78 -36.38
CA ALA A 79 1.57 -24.24 -35.12
C ALA A 79 0.04 -24.26 -35.04
N ASP A 80 -0.46 -24.52 -33.84
CA ASP A 80 -1.87 -24.41 -33.48
C ASP A 80 -2.02 -23.88 -32.04
N GLY A 81 -3.24 -23.93 -31.52
CA GLY A 81 -3.50 -23.49 -30.15
C GLY A 81 -2.77 -24.31 -29.08
N TYR A 82 -2.35 -25.55 -29.37
CA TYR A 82 -1.67 -26.41 -28.41
C TYR A 82 -0.15 -26.22 -28.45
N GLY A 83 0.44 -25.96 -29.62
CA GLY A 83 1.84 -25.59 -29.67
C GLY A 83 2.51 -25.53 -31.03
N SER A 84 3.83 -25.46 -30.96
CA SER A 84 4.79 -25.25 -32.04
C SER A 84 6.21 -25.51 -31.50
N ASP A 85 7.24 -25.50 -32.34
CA ASP A 85 8.63 -25.66 -31.89
C ASP A 85 9.02 -24.61 -30.84
N SER A 86 8.80 -23.33 -31.14
CA SER A 86 9.12 -22.23 -30.21
C SER A 86 8.24 -22.23 -28.96
N HIS A 87 6.96 -22.60 -29.07
CA HIS A 87 6.09 -22.73 -27.89
C HIS A 87 6.57 -23.84 -26.95
N TYR A 88 6.81 -25.04 -27.48
CA TYR A 88 7.23 -26.19 -26.66
C TYR A 88 8.59 -25.95 -26.01
N TRP A 89 9.60 -25.63 -26.80
CA TRP A 89 10.96 -25.54 -26.28
C TRP A 89 11.22 -24.25 -25.52
N VAL A 90 10.66 -23.12 -25.94
CA VAL A 90 11.02 -21.82 -25.38
C VAL A 90 10.01 -21.36 -24.34
N ALA A 91 8.73 -21.18 -24.70
CA ALA A 91 7.74 -20.70 -23.74
C ALA A 91 7.50 -21.68 -22.57
N ARG A 92 7.37 -22.97 -22.87
CA ARG A 92 7.11 -23.99 -21.84
C ARG A 92 8.40 -24.51 -21.21
N GLU A 93 9.31 -25.05 -22.01
CA GLU A 93 10.45 -25.79 -21.46
C GLU A 93 11.60 -24.88 -21.00
N LEU A 94 11.95 -23.82 -21.72
CA LEU A 94 13.01 -22.90 -21.29
C LEU A 94 12.51 -21.91 -20.23
N VAL A 95 11.44 -21.19 -20.53
CA VAL A 95 10.96 -20.10 -19.66
C VAL A 95 10.19 -20.64 -18.47
N SER A 96 9.07 -21.35 -18.70
CA SER A 96 8.17 -21.72 -17.60
C SER A 96 8.78 -22.76 -16.67
N ALA A 97 9.37 -23.84 -17.21
CA ALA A 97 10.10 -24.81 -16.41
C ALA A 97 11.45 -24.26 -15.90
N GLY A 98 12.07 -23.30 -16.59
CA GLY A 98 13.25 -22.60 -16.09
C GLY A 98 12.96 -21.77 -14.84
N ILE A 99 11.84 -21.04 -14.81
CA ILE A 99 11.39 -20.32 -13.61
C ILE A 99 11.19 -21.28 -12.42
N ASN A 100 10.57 -22.44 -12.65
CA ASN A 100 10.40 -23.44 -11.60
C ASN A 100 11.76 -24.00 -11.15
N SER A 101 12.61 -24.41 -12.10
CA SER A 101 13.91 -25.02 -11.83
C SER A 101 14.86 -24.08 -11.09
N ALA A 102 14.89 -22.80 -11.47
CA ALA A 102 15.65 -21.77 -10.79
C ALA A 102 15.16 -21.56 -9.34
N ASN A 103 13.86 -21.66 -9.08
CA ASN A 103 13.31 -21.62 -7.72
C ASN A 103 13.66 -22.85 -6.87
N TYR A 104 14.06 -23.97 -7.50
CA TYR A 104 14.60 -25.14 -6.81
C TYR A 104 16.14 -25.14 -6.73
N GLY A 105 16.81 -24.16 -7.32
CA GLY A 105 18.28 -24.05 -7.34
C GLY A 105 18.96 -25.01 -8.32
N VAL A 106 18.25 -25.53 -9.32
CA VAL A 106 18.88 -26.35 -10.37
C VAL A 106 19.50 -25.40 -11.40
N ASN A 107 20.83 -25.39 -11.58
CA ASN A 107 21.45 -24.42 -12.50
C ASN A 107 21.25 -24.75 -13.99
N SER A 108 21.27 -26.04 -14.35
CA SER A 108 21.12 -26.48 -15.74
C SER A 108 20.53 -27.89 -15.85
N SER A 109 19.95 -28.20 -17.01
CA SER A 109 19.30 -29.49 -17.25
C SER A 109 19.21 -29.83 -18.74
N SER A 110 18.77 -31.05 -19.03
CA SER A 110 18.47 -31.50 -20.39
C SER A 110 17.23 -30.81 -20.96
N VAL A 111 17.10 -30.90 -22.28
CA VAL A 111 15.92 -30.49 -23.05
C VAL A 111 15.30 -31.74 -23.68
N ARG A 112 13.97 -31.87 -23.65
CA ARG A 112 13.31 -33.01 -24.28
C ARG A 112 13.28 -32.89 -25.80
N PRO A 113 13.43 -34.01 -26.53
CA PRO A 113 13.16 -34.04 -27.97
C PRO A 113 11.71 -33.67 -28.30
N HIS A 114 11.51 -33.04 -29.47
CA HIS A 114 10.23 -32.50 -29.96
C HIS A 114 9.04 -33.47 -29.92
N ALA A 115 9.27 -34.78 -29.96
CA ALA A 115 8.22 -35.80 -30.01
C ALA A 115 7.43 -35.98 -28.68
N ALA A 116 7.78 -35.22 -27.63
CA ALA A 116 7.18 -35.34 -26.31
C ALA A 116 6.39 -34.08 -25.96
N TRP A 117 5.06 -34.20 -25.80
CA TRP A 117 4.18 -33.12 -25.35
C TRP A 117 4.42 -32.68 -23.89
N ASN A 118 5.14 -33.50 -23.12
CA ASN A 118 5.52 -33.24 -21.74
C ASN A 118 6.93 -32.66 -21.69
N ILE A 119 7.21 -31.91 -20.63
CA ILE A 119 8.50 -31.25 -20.42
C ILE A 119 9.30 -31.98 -19.34
N ASN A 120 10.61 -31.77 -19.30
CA ASN A 120 11.40 -32.15 -18.14
C ASN A 120 11.43 -30.99 -17.14
N ASN A 121 10.97 -31.19 -15.92
CA ASN A 121 11.05 -30.18 -14.85
C ASN A 121 11.06 -30.87 -13.47
N PRO A 122 11.98 -30.54 -12.55
CA PRO A 122 11.82 -30.90 -11.14
C PRO A 122 10.49 -30.36 -10.61
N TYR A 123 9.71 -31.21 -9.94
CA TYR A 123 8.40 -30.84 -9.40
C TYR A 123 8.33 -31.19 -7.91
N HIS A 124 9.21 -30.57 -7.12
CA HIS A 124 9.42 -30.89 -5.71
C HIS A 124 8.37 -30.25 -4.79
N ALA A 125 7.97 -29.02 -5.09
CA ALA A 125 6.98 -28.25 -4.36
C ALA A 125 5.69 -28.04 -5.17
N ALA A 126 4.62 -27.62 -4.49
CA ALA A 126 3.39 -27.19 -5.13
C ALA A 126 3.62 -25.84 -5.83
N GLN A 127 4.25 -25.88 -7.00
CA GLN A 127 4.54 -24.72 -7.83
C GLN A 127 4.10 -24.95 -9.27
N VAL A 128 3.37 -23.98 -9.82
CA VAL A 128 2.98 -23.98 -11.24
C VAL A 128 3.38 -22.67 -11.87
N THR A 129 4.07 -22.73 -13.01
CA THR A 129 4.24 -21.57 -13.88
C THR A 129 3.20 -21.62 -14.98
N VAL A 130 2.29 -20.64 -14.96
CA VAL A 130 1.29 -20.43 -15.99
C VAL A 130 1.83 -19.42 -17.00
N ASN A 131 1.88 -19.82 -18.27
CA ASN A 131 2.23 -18.91 -19.34
C ASN A 131 1.01 -18.59 -20.21
N MET A 132 0.91 -17.32 -20.61
CA MET A 132 0.14 -16.92 -21.77
C MET A 132 1.15 -16.64 -22.88
N SER A 133 0.97 -17.23 -24.05
CA SER A 133 1.93 -17.03 -25.13
C SER A 133 1.29 -16.81 -26.49
N VAL A 134 1.97 -16.01 -27.30
CA VAL A 134 1.63 -15.76 -28.70
C VAL A 134 2.90 -15.84 -29.53
N GLY A 135 2.83 -16.56 -30.64
CA GLY A 135 3.95 -16.67 -31.58
C GLY A 135 3.57 -16.20 -32.97
N LYS A 136 4.56 -15.72 -33.72
CA LYS A 136 4.42 -15.41 -35.14
C LYS A 136 4.86 -16.60 -35.98
N TYR A 137 3.97 -17.11 -36.83
CA TYR A 137 4.16 -18.30 -37.66
C TYR A 137 3.88 -17.99 -39.12
N THR A 138 4.08 -18.99 -39.98
CA THR A 138 3.77 -18.91 -41.43
C THR A 138 2.32 -18.46 -41.70
N ASP A 139 1.37 -18.91 -40.87
CA ASP A 139 -0.06 -18.59 -41.01
C ASP A 139 -0.50 -17.33 -40.23
N GLY A 140 0.45 -16.58 -39.67
CA GLY A 140 0.22 -15.38 -38.87
C GLY A 140 0.46 -15.58 -37.37
N ASN A 141 -0.10 -14.69 -36.55
CA ASN A 141 0.04 -14.76 -35.10
C ASN A 141 -0.91 -15.81 -34.53
N ILE A 142 -0.39 -16.76 -33.76
CA ILE A 142 -1.16 -17.83 -33.11
C ILE A 142 -0.99 -17.69 -31.60
N VAL A 143 -2.12 -17.71 -30.91
CA VAL A 143 -2.18 -17.74 -29.45
C VAL A 143 -2.14 -19.19 -29.00
N HIS A 144 -1.30 -19.50 -28.02
CA HIS A 144 -1.23 -20.83 -27.44
C HIS A 144 -1.97 -20.90 -26.10
N GLY A 145 -2.44 -22.10 -25.77
CA GLY A 145 -3.24 -22.39 -24.59
C GLY A 145 -3.60 -23.87 -24.51
N MET A 146 -4.58 -24.18 -23.67
CA MET A 146 -5.18 -25.52 -23.54
C MET A 146 -4.15 -26.65 -23.34
N LEU A 147 -3.06 -26.38 -22.59
CA LEU A 147 -2.01 -27.37 -22.44
C LEU A 147 -1.27 -27.37 -21.09
N GLY A 148 -1.58 -28.37 -20.28
CA GLY A 148 -0.83 -28.84 -19.11
C GLY A 148 0.37 -29.72 -19.46
N SER A 149 1.31 -29.84 -18.53
CA SER A 149 2.56 -30.59 -18.64
C SER A 149 2.68 -31.75 -17.64
N TYR A 150 1.88 -31.75 -16.57
CA TYR A 150 2.01 -32.63 -15.40
C TYR A 150 3.33 -32.44 -14.63
N ALA A 151 4.00 -31.31 -14.84
CA ALA A 151 5.35 -31.03 -14.38
C ALA A 151 5.50 -29.58 -13.86
N GLY A 152 4.40 -28.96 -13.44
CA GLY A 152 4.38 -27.61 -12.88
C GLY A 152 4.30 -26.50 -13.94
N VAL A 153 3.83 -26.80 -15.15
CA VAL A 153 3.69 -25.80 -16.23
C VAL A 153 2.35 -25.96 -16.94
N ALA A 154 1.62 -24.85 -17.02
CA ALA A 154 0.35 -24.73 -17.74
C ALA A 154 0.44 -23.61 -18.77
N SER A 155 -0.12 -23.82 -19.96
CA SER A 155 -0.21 -22.80 -21.01
C SER A 155 -1.67 -22.49 -21.26
N VAL A 156 -2.05 -21.22 -21.18
CA VAL A 156 -3.45 -20.78 -21.28
C VAL A 156 -3.61 -19.63 -22.26
N ALA A 157 -4.69 -19.65 -23.03
CA ALA A 157 -5.11 -18.54 -23.88
C ALA A 157 -5.98 -17.53 -23.10
N ASN A 158 -6.66 -17.98 -22.05
CA ASN A 158 -7.43 -17.15 -21.13
C ASN A 158 -7.09 -17.46 -19.67
N SER A 159 -6.89 -16.43 -18.85
CA SER A 159 -6.56 -16.55 -17.44
C SER A 159 -7.79 -16.65 -16.51
N THR A 160 -8.97 -16.90 -17.08
CA THR A 160 -10.25 -17.04 -16.38
C THR A 160 -11.04 -18.20 -16.98
N GLY A 161 -12.09 -18.62 -16.30
CA GLY A 161 -12.97 -19.66 -16.79
C GLY A 161 -12.38 -21.06 -16.67
N ASN A 162 -12.91 -21.98 -17.48
CA ASN A 162 -12.55 -23.39 -17.36
C ASN A 162 -11.14 -23.70 -17.85
N GLU A 163 -10.64 -22.99 -18.87
CA GLU A 163 -9.29 -23.25 -19.40
C GLU A 163 -8.26 -23.12 -18.28
N PHE A 164 -8.26 -22.00 -17.56
CA PHE A 164 -7.33 -21.77 -16.45
C PHE A 164 -7.44 -22.86 -15.37
N SER A 165 -8.67 -23.20 -14.95
CA SER A 165 -8.89 -24.25 -13.95
C SER A 165 -8.47 -25.64 -14.43
N HIS A 166 -8.70 -25.95 -15.72
CA HIS A 166 -8.40 -27.23 -16.34
C HIS A 166 -6.91 -27.46 -16.48
N GLU A 167 -6.18 -26.48 -17.04
CA GLU A 167 -4.74 -26.63 -17.29
C GLU A 167 -3.95 -26.66 -15.99
N ILE A 168 -4.34 -25.88 -14.97
CA ILE A 168 -3.72 -26.02 -13.64
C ILE A 168 -4.15 -27.33 -12.99
N GLY A 169 -5.39 -27.80 -13.20
CA GLY A 169 -5.86 -29.10 -12.71
C GLY A 169 -4.96 -30.27 -13.15
N HIS A 170 -4.47 -30.26 -14.39
CA HIS A 170 -3.45 -31.21 -14.85
C HIS A 170 -2.18 -31.17 -14.01
N GLU A 171 -1.73 -29.98 -13.63
CA GLU A 171 -0.55 -29.80 -12.78
C GLU A 171 -0.79 -30.20 -11.32
N LEU A 172 -2.05 -30.27 -10.89
CA LEU A 172 -2.48 -30.71 -9.56
C LEU A 172 -2.80 -32.20 -9.49
N GLY A 173 -2.34 -32.99 -10.46
CA GLY A 173 -2.41 -34.46 -10.43
C GLY A 173 -3.60 -35.06 -11.18
N ALA A 174 -4.40 -34.26 -11.90
CA ALA A 174 -5.43 -34.81 -12.81
C ALA A 174 -4.79 -35.50 -14.03
N GLY A 175 -4.35 -36.74 -13.88
CA GLY A 175 -3.67 -37.52 -14.93
C GLY A 175 -4.51 -37.87 -16.17
N SER A 176 -5.81 -37.56 -16.18
CA SER A 176 -6.69 -37.74 -17.34
C SER A 176 -7.89 -36.79 -17.27
N HIS A 177 -8.60 -36.64 -18.38
CA HIS A 177 -9.93 -36.01 -18.40
C HIS A 177 -10.99 -36.93 -17.80
N TYR A 178 -12.13 -36.37 -17.40
CA TYR A 178 -13.29 -37.09 -16.86
C TYR A 178 -12.94 -38.06 -15.72
N LEU A 179 -12.18 -37.55 -14.75
CA LEU A 179 -11.72 -38.31 -13.57
C LEU A 179 -12.90 -39.02 -12.88
N GLY A 180 -12.78 -40.32 -12.70
CA GLY A 180 -13.80 -41.13 -12.01
C GLY A 180 -15.09 -41.37 -12.81
N GLY A 181 -15.09 -41.09 -14.12
CA GLY A 181 -16.27 -41.24 -14.98
C GLY A 181 -17.44 -40.36 -14.51
N PHE A 182 -18.69 -40.77 -14.75
CA PHE A 182 -19.87 -39.99 -14.33
C PHE A 182 -19.85 -39.61 -12.84
N LEU A 183 -19.44 -40.55 -11.97
CA LEU A 183 -19.47 -40.36 -10.52
C LEU A 183 -18.41 -39.37 -10.01
N GLY A 184 -17.36 -39.11 -10.78
CA GLY A 184 -16.32 -38.16 -10.44
C GLY A 184 -16.41 -36.86 -11.22
N ALA A 185 -16.94 -36.87 -12.45
CA ALA A 185 -16.95 -35.74 -13.38
C ALA A 185 -18.17 -34.79 -13.26
N VAL A 186 -19.29 -35.28 -12.73
CA VAL A 186 -20.57 -34.55 -12.72
C VAL A 186 -20.91 -34.09 -11.30
N HIS A 187 -21.28 -32.81 -11.14
CA HIS A 187 -21.84 -32.30 -9.90
C HIS A 187 -23.22 -32.91 -9.65
N ASN A 188 -23.56 -33.18 -8.39
CA ASN A 188 -24.79 -33.91 -8.08
C ASN A 188 -25.57 -33.34 -6.89
N ARG A 189 -26.79 -33.84 -6.69
CA ARG A 189 -27.68 -33.50 -5.57
C ARG A 189 -27.16 -34.08 -4.25
N SER A 190 -27.61 -33.49 -3.14
CA SER A 190 -27.10 -33.80 -1.79
C SER A 190 -27.27 -35.26 -1.33
N THR A 191 -28.12 -36.05 -1.98
CA THR A 191 -28.31 -37.48 -1.68
C THR A 191 -27.37 -38.41 -2.44
N GLU A 192 -26.58 -37.86 -3.37
CA GLU A 192 -25.64 -38.62 -4.21
C GLU A 192 -24.19 -38.34 -3.80
N ARG A 193 -23.27 -39.21 -4.25
CA ARG A 193 -21.84 -38.93 -4.14
C ARG A 193 -21.46 -37.73 -5.00
N ASN A 194 -20.29 -37.16 -4.72
CA ASN A 194 -19.74 -36.05 -5.50
C ASN A 194 -20.64 -34.79 -5.48
N SER A 195 -21.30 -34.56 -4.35
CA SER A 195 -22.15 -33.39 -4.11
C SER A 195 -21.50 -32.46 -3.10
N ALA A 196 -21.29 -31.20 -3.50
CA ALA A 196 -20.91 -30.10 -2.64
C ALA A 196 -21.32 -28.78 -3.29
N TRP A 197 -21.48 -27.73 -2.50
CA TRP A 197 -21.50 -26.35 -2.97
C TRP A 197 -20.16 -25.70 -2.64
N GLY A 198 -19.72 -24.77 -3.50
CA GLY A 198 -18.58 -23.93 -3.18
C GLY A 198 -18.94 -22.93 -2.08
N TRP A 199 -17.93 -22.29 -1.53
CA TRP A 199 -18.06 -21.31 -0.46
C TRP A 199 -17.21 -20.08 -0.80
N ASP A 200 -17.85 -18.91 -0.86
CA ASP A 200 -17.15 -17.63 -0.93
C ASP A 200 -17.08 -17.05 0.47
N GLU A 201 -15.89 -17.14 1.06
CA GLU A 201 -15.62 -16.69 2.42
C GLU A 201 -15.77 -15.17 2.58
N LYS A 202 -15.29 -14.39 1.62
CA LYS A 202 -15.31 -12.92 1.67
C LYS A 202 -16.75 -12.39 1.70
N HIS A 203 -17.61 -12.97 0.87
CA HIS A 203 -19.01 -12.56 0.78
C HIS A 203 -19.95 -13.37 1.68
N ASN A 204 -19.42 -14.39 2.39
CA ASN A 204 -20.17 -15.30 3.24
C ASN A 204 -21.37 -15.95 2.52
N ASN A 205 -21.14 -16.40 1.27
CA ASN A 205 -22.17 -16.93 0.39
C ASN A 205 -21.81 -18.31 -0.14
N PHE A 206 -22.81 -19.17 -0.30
CA PHE A 206 -22.64 -20.41 -1.05
C PHE A 206 -22.60 -20.18 -2.56
N LEU A 207 -21.79 -20.97 -3.25
CA LEU A 207 -21.74 -21.08 -4.71
C LEU A 207 -22.40 -22.40 -5.13
N PRO A 208 -23.67 -22.38 -5.59
CA PRO A 208 -24.38 -23.61 -5.95
C PRO A 208 -23.68 -24.37 -7.09
N ASN A 209 -23.80 -25.69 -7.07
CA ASN A 209 -23.21 -26.56 -8.09
C ASN A 209 -24.13 -26.82 -9.31
N PHE A 210 -25.12 -25.96 -9.49
CA PHE A 210 -26.06 -25.97 -10.61
C PHE A 210 -26.26 -24.56 -11.15
N THR A 211 -26.74 -24.49 -12.38
CA THR A 211 -26.96 -23.24 -13.11
C THR A 211 -28.08 -22.39 -12.52
N LYS A 212 -27.97 -21.06 -12.62
CA LYS A 212 -29.04 -20.13 -12.25
C LYS A 212 -30.30 -20.30 -13.13
N ALA A 213 -30.14 -20.72 -14.38
CA ALA A 213 -31.24 -20.91 -15.31
C ALA A 213 -32.02 -22.20 -15.02
N ILE A 214 -33.35 -22.15 -15.18
CA ILE A 214 -34.21 -23.33 -15.13
C ILE A 214 -34.26 -23.92 -16.54
N THR A 215 -33.49 -24.98 -16.77
CA THR A 215 -33.36 -25.64 -18.08
C THR A 215 -34.12 -26.96 -18.16
N ASN A 216 -34.49 -27.54 -17.01
CA ASN A 216 -35.05 -28.90 -16.88
C ASN A 216 -34.22 -29.98 -17.60
N THR A 217 -32.93 -29.71 -17.84
CA THR A 217 -32.05 -30.59 -18.60
C THR A 217 -31.17 -31.38 -17.62
N PRO A 218 -31.21 -32.72 -17.64
CA PRO A 218 -30.30 -33.53 -16.84
C PRO A 218 -28.87 -33.41 -17.35
N MET A 219 -27.90 -33.51 -16.45
CA MET A 219 -26.48 -33.56 -16.82
C MET A 219 -26.04 -35.01 -16.98
N CYS A 220 -25.74 -35.43 -18.20
CA CYS A 220 -25.47 -36.82 -18.52
C CYS A 220 -24.04 -37.05 -19.01
N TYR A 221 -23.43 -38.14 -18.57
CA TYR A 221 -22.15 -38.63 -19.06
C TYR A 221 -22.13 -40.16 -18.97
N GLU A 222 -21.57 -40.83 -19.99
CA GLU A 222 -21.50 -42.31 -20.06
C GLU A 222 -22.84 -43.05 -19.84
N GLY A 223 -23.95 -42.47 -20.33
CA GLY A 223 -25.29 -43.07 -20.20
C GLY A 223 -25.91 -42.98 -18.81
N GLN A 224 -25.24 -42.32 -17.86
CA GLN A 224 -25.78 -41.97 -16.54
C GLN A 224 -26.11 -40.47 -16.50
N CYS A 225 -27.09 -40.09 -15.69
CA CYS A 225 -27.61 -38.72 -15.64
C CYS A 225 -27.85 -38.25 -14.21
N ALA A 226 -27.48 -36.99 -13.94
CA ALA A 226 -27.88 -36.25 -12.76
C ALA A 226 -29.11 -35.40 -13.12
N GLU A 227 -30.26 -35.77 -12.56
CA GLU A 227 -31.52 -35.03 -12.74
C GLU A 227 -31.42 -33.63 -12.11
N PRO A 228 -31.99 -32.59 -12.75
CA PRO A 228 -31.85 -31.20 -12.30
C PRO A 228 -32.50 -30.95 -10.93
N PHE A 229 -31.91 -30.06 -10.13
CA PHE A 229 -32.47 -29.63 -8.84
C PHE A 229 -33.49 -28.50 -9.06
N ALA A 230 -34.78 -28.75 -8.81
CA ALA A 230 -35.85 -27.78 -9.06
C ALA A 230 -35.82 -27.19 -10.50
N GLY A 231 -35.41 -28.01 -11.47
CA GLY A 231 -35.26 -27.60 -12.87
C GLY A 231 -33.94 -26.91 -13.21
N HIS A 232 -33.07 -26.65 -12.24
CA HIS A 232 -31.70 -26.16 -12.44
C HIS A 232 -30.76 -27.32 -12.79
N GLY A 233 -30.14 -27.27 -13.97
CA GLY A 233 -29.17 -28.29 -14.40
C GLY A 233 -27.85 -28.20 -13.62
N PHE A 234 -27.33 -29.34 -13.18
CA PHE A 234 -26.01 -29.45 -12.53
C PHE A 234 -24.87 -29.15 -13.50
N GLY A 235 -23.73 -28.68 -12.98
CA GLY A 235 -22.51 -28.50 -13.76
C GLY A 235 -21.64 -29.76 -13.85
N THR A 236 -20.49 -29.64 -14.51
CA THR A 236 -19.41 -30.64 -14.50
C THR A 236 -18.14 -30.06 -13.91
N GLY A 237 -17.21 -30.93 -13.54
CA GLY A 237 -15.90 -30.57 -13.02
C GLY A 237 -15.00 -29.91 -14.07
N THR A 238 -13.88 -29.41 -13.59
CA THR A 238 -12.89 -28.64 -14.38
C THR A 238 -12.24 -29.50 -15.45
N MET A 239 -12.06 -30.80 -15.18
CA MET A 239 -11.47 -31.79 -16.09
C MET A 239 -12.49 -32.44 -17.02
N SER A 240 -13.73 -31.92 -17.05
CA SER A 240 -14.89 -32.56 -17.67
C SER A 240 -15.77 -31.56 -18.43
N GLY A 241 -15.16 -30.51 -18.98
CA GLY A 241 -15.84 -29.49 -19.79
C GLY A 241 -16.77 -28.57 -18.99
N GLY A 242 -16.49 -28.36 -17.70
CA GLY A 242 -17.27 -27.45 -16.86
C GLY A 242 -17.12 -25.97 -17.27
N TRP A 243 -17.86 -25.10 -16.60
CA TRP A 243 -17.80 -23.66 -16.81
C TRP A 243 -18.14 -22.90 -15.52
N PRO A 244 -17.78 -21.61 -15.40
CA PRO A 244 -18.21 -20.76 -14.29
C PRO A 244 -19.73 -20.57 -14.33
N MET A 245 -20.44 -21.14 -13.35
CA MET A 245 -21.90 -21.01 -13.27
C MET A 245 -22.35 -19.66 -12.73
N TYR A 246 -21.48 -18.98 -11.96
CA TYR A 246 -21.75 -17.69 -11.30
C TYR A 246 -20.57 -16.72 -11.51
N PRO A 247 -20.25 -16.32 -12.76
CA PRO A 247 -19.03 -15.57 -13.09
C PRO A 247 -18.91 -14.19 -12.42
N GLN A 248 -20.01 -13.62 -11.92
CA GLN A 248 -19.98 -12.37 -11.15
C GLN A 248 -19.42 -12.54 -9.72
N HIS A 249 -19.43 -13.76 -9.19
CA HIS A 249 -18.95 -14.11 -7.85
C HIS A 249 -17.74 -15.06 -7.89
N ASN A 250 -17.62 -15.85 -8.95
CA ASN A 250 -16.55 -16.80 -9.15
C ASN A 250 -16.29 -16.98 -10.65
N ALA A 251 -15.22 -16.39 -11.16
CA ALA A 251 -14.83 -16.42 -12.57
C ALA A 251 -14.30 -17.79 -13.04
N TYR A 252 -14.23 -18.78 -12.14
CA TYR A 252 -13.65 -20.10 -12.39
C TYR A 252 -14.70 -21.20 -12.35
N THR A 253 -14.38 -22.34 -12.95
CA THR A 253 -15.23 -23.52 -12.87
C THR A 253 -15.11 -24.15 -11.49
N LEU A 254 -16.24 -24.48 -10.87
CA LEU A 254 -16.26 -25.15 -9.58
C LEU A 254 -15.79 -26.61 -9.73
N HIS A 255 -14.77 -27.00 -8.96
CA HIS A 255 -14.32 -28.38 -8.90
C HIS A 255 -15.38 -29.28 -8.26
N VAL A 256 -15.56 -30.46 -8.84
CA VAL A 256 -16.30 -31.56 -8.22
C VAL A 256 -15.52 -32.14 -7.03
N PRO A 257 -16.17 -32.64 -5.98
CA PRO A 257 -15.47 -33.17 -4.79
C PRO A 257 -14.40 -34.22 -5.08
N TYR A 258 -14.59 -35.06 -6.11
CA TYR A 258 -13.59 -36.05 -6.52
C TYR A 258 -12.31 -35.41 -7.08
N GLU A 259 -12.42 -34.34 -7.88
CA GLU A 259 -11.26 -33.57 -8.35
C GLU A 259 -10.49 -32.96 -7.18
N LEU A 260 -11.20 -32.35 -6.22
CA LEU A 260 -10.58 -31.76 -5.03
C LEU A 260 -9.81 -32.79 -4.20
N SER A 261 -10.36 -34.00 -4.05
CA SER A 261 -9.66 -35.12 -3.40
C SER A 261 -8.36 -35.47 -4.10
N VAL A 262 -8.37 -35.58 -5.44
CA VAL A 262 -7.15 -35.86 -6.22
C VAL A 262 -6.12 -34.76 -6.03
N PHE A 263 -6.55 -33.50 -6.03
CA PHE A 263 -5.66 -32.36 -5.88
C PHE A 263 -5.06 -32.28 -4.48
N GLN A 264 -5.88 -32.51 -3.46
CA GLN A 264 -5.40 -32.57 -2.08
C GLN A 264 -4.37 -33.69 -1.89
N ASP A 265 -4.63 -34.89 -2.41
CA ASP A 265 -3.69 -36.02 -2.34
C ASP A 265 -2.37 -35.69 -3.07
N PHE A 266 -2.43 -35.03 -4.22
CA PHE A 266 -1.24 -34.58 -4.93
C PHE A 266 -0.43 -33.54 -4.14
N MET A 267 -1.11 -32.53 -3.60
CA MET A 267 -0.48 -31.41 -2.90
C MET A 267 0.14 -31.84 -1.57
N THR A 268 -0.49 -32.76 -0.83
CA THR A 268 0.09 -33.31 0.40
C THR A 268 1.39 -34.09 0.17
N GLN A 269 1.64 -34.54 -1.06
CA GLN A 269 2.90 -35.20 -1.44
C GLN A 269 3.98 -34.22 -1.90
N LYS A 270 3.67 -32.92 -2.03
CA LYS A 270 4.62 -31.87 -2.39
C LYS A 270 5.16 -31.14 -1.17
N ALA A 271 6.35 -30.58 -1.33
CA ALA A 271 6.89 -29.66 -0.35
C ALA A 271 6.24 -28.26 -0.48
N ASN A 272 6.36 -27.47 0.58
CA ASN A 272 6.13 -26.04 0.59
C ASN A 272 7.48 -25.31 0.53
N PHE A 273 7.51 -24.16 -0.14
CA PHE A 273 8.53 -23.14 0.14
C PHE A 273 8.26 -22.54 1.52
N ASP A 274 9.26 -22.62 2.40
CA ASP A 274 9.14 -22.28 3.83
C ASP A 274 10.46 -21.74 4.38
N LEU A 275 10.62 -20.41 4.38
CA LEU A 275 11.82 -19.73 4.90
C LEU A 275 12.01 -19.91 6.41
N ALA A 276 10.95 -20.25 7.16
CA ALA A 276 11.08 -20.53 8.59
C ALA A 276 11.67 -21.93 8.84
N SER A 277 11.59 -22.83 7.86
CA SER A 277 12.25 -24.13 7.92
C SER A 277 13.77 -23.99 7.75
N PRO A 278 14.59 -24.71 8.54
CA PRO A 278 16.05 -24.67 8.38
C PRO A 278 16.55 -25.18 7.02
N THR A 279 15.72 -25.89 6.26
CA THR A 279 16.05 -26.36 4.90
C THR A 279 15.50 -25.44 3.81
N GLY A 280 14.73 -24.41 4.17
CA GLY A 280 13.97 -23.54 3.25
C GLY A 280 12.70 -24.18 2.67
N PHE A 281 12.40 -25.42 3.08
CA PHE A 281 11.23 -26.17 2.65
C PHE A 281 10.64 -26.97 3.80
N SER A 282 9.32 -27.19 3.77
CA SER A 282 8.65 -28.13 4.67
C SER A 282 7.76 -29.09 3.89
N LYS A 283 7.52 -30.28 4.42
CA LYS A 283 6.64 -31.27 3.79
C LYS A 283 5.75 -31.93 4.84
N TRP A 284 4.53 -32.25 4.43
CA TRP A 284 3.58 -32.94 5.30
C TRP A 284 4.04 -34.36 5.61
N ASN A 285 4.07 -34.69 6.90
CA ASN A 285 4.27 -36.04 7.38
C ASN A 285 2.92 -36.59 7.88
N SER A 286 2.40 -37.61 7.20
CA SER A 286 1.10 -38.21 7.51
C SER A 286 1.06 -38.95 8.84
N ASP A 287 2.22 -39.41 9.32
CA ASP A 287 2.33 -40.18 10.55
C ASP A 287 2.30 -39.26 11.77
N SER A 288 3.04 -38.13 11.71
CA SER A 288 3.05 -37.11 12.77
C SER A 288 1.91 -36.09 12.64
N GLN A 289 1.29 -36.02 11.47
CA GLN A 289 0.26 -35.03 11.11
C GLN A 289 0.77 -33.58 11.24
N GLN A 290 2.01 -33.33 10.83
CA GLN A 290 2.65 -32.02 10.89
C GLN A 290 3.44 -31.71 9.62
N MET A 291 3.69 -30.42 9.38
CA MET A 291 4.70 -29.97 8.41
C MET A 291 6.07 -30.09 9.07
N GLU A 292 6.99 -30.82 8.44
CA GLU A 292 8.35 -31.05 8.94
C GLU A 292 9.39 -30.52 7.95
N PRO A 293 10.60 -30.12 8.40
CA PRO A 293 11.68 -29.72 7.49
C PRO A 293 11.96 -30.80 6.45
N TRP A 294 12.06 -30.40 5.19
CA TRP A 294 12.29 -31.29 4.06
C TRP A 294 13.47 -30.82 3.23
N GLU A 295 14.40 -31.72 2.89
CA GLU A 295 15.58 -31.37 2.08
C GLU A 295 15.24 -31.40 0.59
N ASN A 296 15.35 -30.25 -0.07
CA ASN A 296 15.34 -30.16 -1.52
C ASN A 296 16.66 -30.69 -2.08
N ARG A 297 16.63 -31.87 -2.70
CA ARG A 297 17.81 -32.52 -3.27
C ARG A 297 17.78 -32.51 -4.79
N VAL A 298 18.91 -32.16 -5.40
CA VAL A 298 19.08 -32.09 -6.85
C VAL A 298 20.32 -32.89 -7.26
N ALA A 299 20.35 -33.38 -8.51
CA ALA A 299 21.50 -34.14 -9.01
C ALA A 299 22.76 -33.26 -9.10
N ASP A 300 23.89 -33.80 -8.64
CA ASP A 300 25.22 -33.19 -8.78
C ASP A 300 26.23 -34.23 -9.30
N ASP A 301 26.19 -34.44 -10.60
CA ASP A 301 27.10 -35.28 -11.36
C ASP A 301 27.92 -34.46 -12.37
N LEU A 302 28.18 -33.19 -12.04
CA LEU A 302 28.92 -32.24 -12.86
C LEU A 302 30.40 -32.59 -13.00
N ALA A 303 30.93 -33.38 -12.06
CA ALA A 303 32.33 -33.80 -12.04
C ALA A 303 32.68 -34.84 -13.12
N PHE A 304 31.70 -35.46 -13.78
CA PHE A 304 31.94 -36.57 -14.72
C PHE A 304 31.40 -36.26 -16.13
N GLU A 305 32.20 -36.51 -17.16
CA GLU A 305 31.65 -36.78 -18.49
C GLU A 305 31.13 -38.23 -18.53
N ILE A 306 29.80 -38.43 -18.60
CA ILE A 306 29.16 -39.76 -18.49
C ILE A 306 28.71 -40.28 -19.85
N LYS A 307 29.17 -41.48 -20.23
CA LYS A 307 28.59 -42.26 -21.33
C LYS A 307 27.59 -43.27 -20.80
N GLN A 308 26.32 -43.15 -21.18
CA GLN A 308 25.32 -44.18 -20.91
C GLN A 308 25.31 -45.23 -22.02
N ILE A 309 25.35 -46.50 -21.62
CA ILE A 309 25.20 -47.68 -22.48
C ILE A 309 23.92 -48.39 -22.04
N ALA A 310 22.92 -48.38 -22.91
CA ALA A 310 21.58 -48.91 -22.62
C ALA A 310 20.94 -49.58 -23.84
N ASP A 311 21.73 -50.08 -24.79
CA ASP A 311 21.22 -50.77 -25.98
C ASP A 311 21.85 -52.15 -26.20
N ASN A 312 21.07 -53.05 -26.83
CA ASN A 312 21.47 -54.42 -27.15
C ASN A 312 22.56 -54.54 -28.23
N ASN A 313 22.73 -53.52 -29.07
CA ASN A 313 23.67 -53.54 -30.20
C ASN A 313 25.10 -53.15 -29.83
N SER A 314 25.30 -52.49 -28.68
CA SER A 314 26.63 -52.09 -28.23
C SER A 314 27.31 -53.17 -27.39
N LEU A 315 26.57 -53.99 -26.65
CA LEU A 315 27.13 -54.78 -25.54
C LEU A 315 28.07 -55.93 -25.96
N HIS A 316 27.95 -56.45 -27.19
CA HIS A 316 28.88 -57.45 -27.72
C HIS A 316 30.24 -56.87 -28.14
N LEU A 317 30.35 -55.55 -28.19
CA LEU A 317 31.59 -54.82 -28.43
C LEU A 317 32.45 -54.73 -27.17
N PHE A 318 31.93 -55.05 -25.97
CA PHE A 318 32.60 -54.93 -24.66
C PHE A 318 33.21 -56.24 -24.15
N GLY A 319 33.73 -57.07 -25.06
CA GLY A 319 34.47 -58.27 -24.71
C GLY A 319 35.87 -57.98 -24.13
N PRO A 320 36.64 -59.02 -23.74
CA PRO A 320 37.96 -58.89 -23.12
C PRO A 320 39.04 -58.23 -24.00
N GLU A 321 38.77 -57.99 -25.29
CA GLU A 321 39.68 -57.30 -26.24
C GLU A 321 39.00 -56.08 -26.91
N SER A 322 38.03 -55.46 -26.24
CA SER A 322 37.28 -54.33 -26.78
C SER A 322 38.15 -53.08 -26.97
N THR A 323 38.45 -52.73 -28.22
CA THR A 323 39.05 -51.43 -28.56
C THR A 323 38.08 -50.26 -28.35
N GLU A 324 36.78 -50.55 -28.31
CA GLU A 324 35.72 -49.57 -28.14
C GLU A 324 35.64 -49.06 -26.70
N LEU A 325 35.89 -49.93 -25.69
CA LEU A 325 36.06 -49.52 -24.29
C LEU A 325 37.18 -48.50 -24.11
N HIS A 326 38.33 -48.73 -24.74
CA HIS A 326 39.43 -47.77 -24.73
C HIS A 326 39.01 -46.44 -25.37
N THR A 327 38.30 -46.50 -26.49
CA THR A 327 37.81 -45.30 -27.18
C THR A 327 36.85 -44.51 -26.28
N ILE A 328 35.91 -45.18 -25.62
CA ILE A 328 34.94 -44.53 -24.73
C ILE A 328 35.64 -43.95 -23.50
N TYR A 329 36.48 -44.70 -22.79
CA TYR A 329 37.19 -44.17 -21.61
C TYR A 329 38.23 -43.09 -21.94
N SER A 330 38.71 -43.02 -23.20
CA SER A 330 39.52 -41.89 -23.66
C SER A 330 38.73 -40.58 -23.79
N GLN A 331 37.40 -40.67 -23.90
CA GLN A 331 36.50 -39.53 -24.11
C GLN A 331 35.67 -39.19 -22.87
N PHE A 332 35.31 -40.17 -22.05
CA PHE A 332 34.38 -40.02 -20.92
C PHE A 332 35.06 -40.38 -19.60
N ASP A 333 34.66 -39.74 -18.51
CA ASP A 333 35.15 -40.01 -17.15
C ASP A 333 34.45 -41.19 -16.50
N ALA A 334 33.20 -41.42 -16.90
CA ALA A 334 32.42 -42.50 -16.38
C ALA A 334 31.59 -43.19 -17.47
N ILE A 335 31.39 -44.49 -17.29
CA ILE A 335 30.47 -45.29 -18.11
C ILE A 335 29.37 -45.82 -17.20
N ARG A 336 28.11 -45.64 -17.63
CA ARG A 336 26.93 -46.20 -16.99
C ARG A 336 26.34 -47.30 -17.85
N PHE A 337 26.46 -48.54 -17.41
CA PHE A 337 25.82 -49.71 -18.01
C PHE A 337 24.42 -49.89 -17.41
N SER A 338 23.38 -49.69 -18.22
CA SER A 338 21.97 -49.83 -17.82
C SER A 338 21.31 -50.95 -18.59
N LEU A 339 21.03 -52.06 -17.92
CA LEU A 339 20.47 -53.26 -18.55
C LEU A 339 18.95 -53.32 -18.34
N GLY A 340 18.22 -53.62 -19.41
CA GLY A 340 16.76 -53.71 -19.41
C GLY A 340 16.24 -54.93 -20.17
N ASN A 341 14.94 -55.21 -20.07
CA ASN A 341 14.31 -56.22 -20.90
C ASN A 341 14.29 -55.73 -22.36
N GLY A 342 15.11 -56.35 -23.21
CA GLY A 342 15.30 -55.91 -24.60
C GLY A 342 16.63 -55.20 -24.84
N ASP A 343 17.38 -54.86 -23.78
CA ASP A 343 18.69 -54.21 -23.79
C ASP A 343 19.57 -54.87 -22.70
N TRP A 344 19.87 -56.15 -22.87
CA TRP A 344 20.57 -57.01 -21.90
C TRP A 344 21.77 -57.71 -22.53
N ALA A 345 22.88 -57.76 -21.79
CA ALA A 345 24.01 -58.61 -22.12
C ALA A 345 24.37 -59.54 -20.97
N ARG A 346 24.80 -60.75 -21.34
CA ARG A 346 25.18 -61.76 -20.37
C ARG A 346 26.48 -61.42 -19.65
N ASP A 347 27.48 -60.94 -20.39
CA ASP A 347 28.83 -60.72 -19.88
C ASP A 347 29.26 -59.28 -20.18
N LEU A 348 29.80 -58.60 -19.17
CA LEU A 348 30.36 -57.25 -19.23
C LEU A 348 31.79 -57.32 -18.71
N TYR A 349 32.76 -56.72 -19.41
CA TYR A 349 34.17 -56.80 -19.01
C TYR A 349 34.71 -55.41 -18.68
N LEU A 350 35.34 -55.29 -17.51
CA LEU A 350 36.23 -54.17 -17.19
C LEU A 350 37.65 -54.58 -17.52
N LEU A 351 38.28 -53.80 -18.40
CA LEU A 351 39.67 -54.00 -18.81
C LEU A 351 40.60 -53.27 -17.84
N ASP A 352 41.79 -53.82 -17.64
CA ASP A 352 42.82 -53.22 -16.79
C ASP A 352 43.82 -52.46 -17.68
N ASP A 353 43.80 -51.12 -17.62
CA ASP A 353 44.74 -50.26 -18.33
C ASP A 353 45.06 -49.03 -17.48
N ALA A 354 46.34 -48.65 -17.40
CA ALA A 354 46.78 -47.46 -16.68
C ALA A 354 46.14 -46.16 -17.20
N ALA A 355 45.69 -46.12 -18.45
CA ALA A 355 44.93 -45.00 -19.02
C ALA A 355 43.55 -44.80 -18.37
N PHE A 356 43.04 -45.78 -17.63
CA PHE A 356 41.75 -45.69 -16.94
C PHE A 356 41.86 -45.11 -15.53
N GLU A 357 43.05 -44.68 -15.07
CA GLU A 357 43.21 -44.09 -13.72
C GLU A 357 42.16 -43.00 -13.45
N GLY A 358 41.41 -43.18 -12.36
CA GLY A 358 40.33 -42.29 -11.93
C GLY A 358 38.96 -42.54 -12.58
N LYS A 359 38.88 -43.31 -13.68
CA LYS A 359 37.64 -43.58 -14.42
C LYS A 359 36.66 -44.43 -13.60
N VAL A 360 35.37 -44.21 -13.84
CA VAL A 360 34.28 -44.87 -13.11
C VAL A 360 33.43 -45.75 -14.02
N ALA A 361 33.04 -46.92 -13.53
CA ALA A 361 32.10 -47.82 -14.18
C ALA A 361 30.93 -48.12 -13.23
N GLN A 362 29.73 -47.65 -13.58
CA GLN A 362 28.51 -47.94 -12.83
C GLN A 362 27.65 -48.95 -13.59
N PHE A 363 27.15 -49.96 -12.89
CA PHE A 363 26.33 -51.03 -13.43
C PHE A 363 24.98 -51.03 -12.73
N GLN A 364 23.90 -51.07 -13.51
CA GLN A 364 22.53 -51.22 -13.01
C GLN A 364 21.71 -52.09 -13.95
N SER A 365 20.81 -52.90 -13.39
CA SER A 365 19.97 -53.80 -14.20
C SER A 365 18.53 -53.84 -13.70
N TRP A 366 17.58 -53.66 -14.61
CA TRP A 366 16.17 -54.00 -14.45
C TRP A 366 15.76 -55.19 -15.31
N ALA A 367 16.72 -55.85 -15.97
CA ALA A 367 16.46 -57.01 -16.80
C ALA A 367 16.03 -58.22 -15.96
N GLY A 368 15.13 -59.04 -16.50
CA GLY A 368 14.71 -60.31 -15.87
C GLY A 368 15.77 -61.40 -15.87
N TRP A 369 16.91 -61.17 -16.53
CA TRP A 369 18.04 -62.09 -16.64
C TRP A 369 19.26 -61.54 -15.92
N THR A 370 19.99 -62.41 -15.22
CA THR A 370 21.24 -62.03 -14.53
C THR A 370 22.37 -61.82 -15.52
N ALA A 371 23.04 -60.67 -15.45
CA ALA A 371 24.29 -60.40 -16.16
C ALA A 371 25.50 -60.69 -15.25
N TYR A 372 26.70 -60.77 -15.84
CA TYR A 372 27.95 -61.08 -15.16
C TYR A 372 29.00 -60.03 -15.51
N VAL A 373 29.48 -59.30 -14.51
CA VAL A 373 30.54 -58.31 -14.64
C VAL A 373 31.87 -58.97 -14.29
N HIS A 374 32.78 -59.01 -15.24
CA HIS A 374 34.14 -59.53 -15.10
C HIS A 374 35.08 -58.38 -14.78
N VAL A 375 35.74 -58.43 -13.62
CA VAL A 375 36.57 -57.36 -13.07
C VAL A 375 37.72 -57.94 -12.22
N ASN A 376 38.95 -57.45 -12.42
CA ASN A 376 40.17 -57.92 -11.73
C ASN A 376 40.33 -59.47 -11.73
N GLY A 377 39.95 -60.14 -12.82
CA GLY A 377 39.99 -61.62 -12.92
C GLY A 377 38.93 -62.38 -12.12
N THR A 378 37.97 -61.67 -11.52
CA THR A 378 36.80 -62.23 -10.83
C THR A 378 35.51 -61.91 -11.56
N THR A 379 34.42 -62.60 -11.22
CA THR A 379 33.10 -62.38 -11.82
C THR A 379 32.08 -62.06 -10.74
N ARG A 380 31.33 -60.97 -10.92
CA ARG A 380 30.20 -60.56 -10.07
C ARG A 380 28.89 -60.66 -10.84
N ALA A 381 27.88 -61.27 -10.23
CA ALA A 381 26.53 -61.26 -10.79
C ALA A 381 25.88 -59.87 -10.62
N LEU A 382 25.24 -59.37 -11.67
CA LEU A 382 24.36 -58.21 -11.67
C LEU A 382 22.92 -58.69 -11.87
N LYS A 383 22.17 -58.76 -10.77
CA LYS A 383 20.78 -59.25 -10.74
C LYS A 383 19.79 -58.13 -11.06
N THR A 384 18.53 -58.50 -11.23
CA THR A 384 17.43 -57.56 -11.37
C THR A 384 17.34 -56.64 -10.14
N ASN A 385 17.19 -55.33 -10.38
CA ASN A 385 17.20 -54.24 -9.41
C ASN A 385 18.50 -54.10 -8.60
N GLU A 386 19.61 -54.66 -9.10
CA GLU A 386 20.93 -54.47 -8.49
C GLU A 386 21.67 -53.29 -9.14
N LYS A 387 22.42 -52.56 -8.32
CA LYS A 387 23.29 -51.46 -8.72
C LYS A 387 24.61 -51.50 -7.95
N PHE A 388 25.73 -51.35 -8.63
CA PHE A 388 27.07 -51.22 -8.04
C PHE A 388 28.01 -50.43 -8.96
N ALA A 389 29.13 -49.95 -8.43
CA ALA A 389 30.09 -49.18 -9.20
C ALA A 389 31.53 -49.54 -8.82
N TYR A 390 32.45 -49.30 -9.77
CA TYR A 390 33.88 -49.43 -9.59
C TYR A 390 34.58 -48.14 -10.03
N GLN A 391 35.69 -47.80 -9.38
CA GLN A 391 36.63 -46.78 -9.81
C GLN A 391 38.00 -47.42 -10.04
N PHE A 392 38.66 -47.11 -11.15
CA PHE A 392 40.01 -47.61 -11.39
C PHE A 392 41.02 -46.75 -10.63
N THR A 393 41.78 -47.38 -9.73
CA THR A 393 42.74 -46.67 -8.88
C THR A 393 43.93 -47.56 -8.58
N ASN A 394 45.14 -47.01 -8.76
CA ASN A 394 46.40 -47.73 -8.55
C ASN A 394 46.50 -49.04 -9.35
N GLY A 395 45.99 -49.03 -10.60
CA GLY A 395 46.09 -50.16 -11.51
C GLY A 395 45.08 -51.30 -11.29
N ALA A 396 44.02 -51.08 -10.50
CA ALA A 396 42.94 -52.05 -10.32
C ALA A 396 41.57 -51.36 -10.16
N TRP A 397 40.49 -52.04 -10.53
CA TRP A 397 39.12 -51.57 -10.29
C TRP A 397 38.71 -51.81 -8.83
N VAL A 398 38.50 -50.76 -8.06
CA VAL A 398 38.07 -50.81 -6.66
C VAL A 398 36.58 -50.51 -6.58
N GLU A 399 35.82 -51.32 -5.85
CA GLU A 399 34.38 -51.07 -5.64
C GLU A 399 34.18 -49.76 -4.85
N VAL A 400 33.27 -48.93 -5.33
CA VAL A 400 32.90 -47.63 -4.71
C VAL A 400 31.39 -47.59 -4.46
N GLU A 401 30.90 -46.50 -3.87
CA GLU A 401 29.47 -46.29 -3.63
C GLU A 401 28.67 -46.47 -4.94
N SER A 402 27.59 -47.24 -4.86
CA SER A 402 26.82 -47.66 -6.05
C SER A 402 26.12 -46.49 -6.76
N ASP A 403 26.01 -45.35 -6.10
CA ASP A 403 25.41 -44.09 -6.55
C ASP A 403 26.47 -43.00 -6.80
N VAL A 404 27.74 -43.35 -7.02
CA VAL A 404 28.81 -42.39 -7.31
C VAL A 404 28.49 -41.44 -8.49
N LEU A 405 27.68 -41.89 -9.46
CA LEU A 405 27.21 -41.08 -10.60
C LEU A 405 25.77 -40.52 -10.43
N ASP A 406 25.12 -40.83 -9.31
CA ASP A 406 23.76 -40.39 -8.97
C ASP A 406 23.75 -39.55 -7.69
N LYS A 407 24.89 -38.92 -7.36
CA LYS A 407 24.99 -38.11 -6.15
C LYS A 407 24.03 -36.93 -6.24
N THR A 408 23.46 -36.60 -5.08
CA THR A 408 22.59 -35.45 -4.94
C THR A 408 23.13 -34.53 -3.87
N ILE A 409 22.94 -33.23 -4.09
CA ILE A 409 23.22 -32.19 -3.11
C ILE A 409 21.90 -31.65 -2.56
N ALA A 410 21.87 -31.40 -1.25
CA ALA A 410 20.76 -30.69 -0.62
C ALA A 410 20.99 -29.19 -0.80
N LEU A 411 20.01 -28.49 -1.37
CA LEU A 411 20.09 -27.05 -1.60
C LEU A 411 19.10 -26.32 -0.71
N THR A 412 19.63 -25.36 0.05
CA THR A 412 18.84 -24.43 0.87
C THR A 412 18.94 -23.03 0.26
N PRO A 413 17.81 -22.37 -0.02
CA PRO A 413 17.83 -21.01 -0.54
C PRO A 413 18.41 -20.05 0.50
N VAL A 414 19.30 -19.16 0.08
CA VAL A 414 19.86 -18.10 0.91
C VAL A 414 18.82 -17.02 1.18
N LYS A 415 17.99 -16.74 0.16
CA LYS A 415 16.83 -15.86 0.22
C LYS A 415 15.67 -16.52 -0.49
N GLN A 416 14.47 -16.32 0.02
CA GLN A 416 13.23 -16.82 -0.58
C GLN A 416 12.16 -15.75 -0.48
N GLY A 417 11.34 -15.65 -1.51
CA GLY A 417 10.29 -14.64 -1.61
C GLY A 417 10.78 -13.23 -1.87
N VAL A 418 11.96 -13.10 -2.49
CA VAL A 418 12.53 -11.81 -2.91
C VAL A 418 12.34 -11.60 -4.42
N PRO A 419 12.40 -10.35 -4.92
CA PRO A 419 12.44 -10.09 -6.35
C PRO A 419 13.68 -10.73 -7.00
N VAL A 420 13.46 -11.44 -8.11
CA VAL A 420 14.50 -12.18 -8.83
C VAL A 420 14.61 -11.73 -10.28
N THR A 421 15.84 -11.74 -10.76
CA THR A 421 16.20 -11.67 -12.18
C THR A 421 16.60 -13.08 -12.60
N THR A 422 15.70 -13.76 -13.29
CA THR A 422 15.86 -15.14 -13.74
C THR A 422 16.54 -15.16 -15.10
N LEU A 423 17.72 -15.75 -15.16
CA LEU A 423 18.53 -15.91 -16.36
C LEU A 423 18.24 -17.27 -16.96
N VAL A 424 17.86 -17.29 -18.24
CA VAL A 424 17.59 -18.53 -18.98
C VAL A 424 18.32 -18.51 -20.32
N GLY A 425 18.66 -19.69 -20.82
CA GLY A 425 19.21 -19.83 -22.15
C GLY A 425 19.65 -21.25 -22.48
N TYR A 426 20.22 -21.39 -23.68
CA TYR A 426 20.78 -22.65 -24.16
C TYR A 426 22.28 -22.55 -24.27
N TYR A 427 22.98 -23.65 -24.01
CA TYR A 427 24.42 -23.71 -24.20
C TYR A 427 24.87 -25.09 -24.65
N ASP A 428 25.95 -25.10 -25.43
CA ASP A 428 26.56 -26.31 -25.94
C ASP A 428 27.95 -26.51 -25.33
N PRO A 429 28.11 -27.46 -24.38
CA PRO A 429 29.42 -27.77 -23.82
C PRO A 429 30.45 -28.27 -24.85
N GLU A 430 29.97 -28.77 -25.99
CA GLU A 430 30.81 -29.23 -27.10
C GLU A 430 31.18 -28.09 -28.07
N ASN A 431 30.58 -26.91 -27.93
CA ASN A 431 30.79 -25.74 -28.77
C ASN A 431 30.65 -26.01 -30.29
N THR A 432 29.68 -26.84 -30.67
CA THR A 432 29.34 -27.11 -32.08
C THR A 432 28.00 -26.51 -32.49
N LEU A 433 27.13 -26.20 -31.52
CA LEU A 433 25.90 -25.43 -31.68
C LEU A 433 26.06 -24.04 -31.03
N PRO A 434 25.42 -23.00 -31.59
CA PRO A 434 25.52 -21.64 -31.07
C PRO A 434 24.79 -21.51 -29.73
N SER A 435 25.55 -21.33 -28.65
CA SER A 435 25.00 -21.01 -27.33
C SER A 435 24.30 -19.64 -27.36
N TYR A 436 23.29 -19.46 -26.52
CA TYR A 436 22.45 -18.26 -26.54
C TYR A 436 21.82 -17.98 -25.18
N ILE A 437 22.13 -16.80 -24.63
CA ILE A 437 21.54 -16.24 -23.42
C ILE A 437 20.34 -15.39 -23.83
N TYR A 438 19.15 -15.72 -23.31
CA TYR A 438 17.95 -14.93 -23.57
C TYR A 438 17.92 -13.66 -22.73
N PRO A 439 17.13 -12.65 -23.13
CA PRO A 439 16.82 -11.51 -22.27
C PRO A 439 16.38 -11.96 -20.87
N ALA A 440 16.85 -11.25 -19.85
CA ALA A 440 16.54 -11.56 -18.46
C ALA A 440 15.02 -11.49 -18.19
N LEU A 441 14.54 -12.41 -17.36
CA LEU A 441 13.17 -12.38 -16.86
C LEU A 441 13.18 -11.74 -15.47
N HIS A 442 12.17 -10.92 -15.15
CA HIS A 442 12.09 -10.26 -13.85
C HIS A 442 10.80 -10.66 -13.14
N GLY A 443 10.91 -11.30 -11.97
CA GLY A 443 9.81 -11.77 -11.15
C GLY A 443 9.80 -11.11 -9.77
N ALA A 444 8.61 -10.96 -9.17
CA ALA A 444 8.46 -10.32 -7.86
C ALA A 444 8.86 -11.21 -6.67
N TYR A 445 8.81 -12.53 -6.87
CA TYR A 445 9.03 -13.54 -5.84
C TYR A 445 9.90 -14.68 -6.40
N GLY A 446 10.89 -15.11 -5.65
CA GLY A 446 11.67 -16.29 -6.01
C GLY A 446 12.67 -16.68 -4.94
N SER A 447 13.33 -17.81 -5.17
CA SER A 447 14.41 -18.34 -4.34
C SER A 447 15.76 -18.07 -4.99
N VAL A 448 16.74 -17.65 -4.20
CA VAL A 448 18.13 -17.40 -4.61
C VAL A 448 19.06 -18.32 -3.85
N TYR A 449 20.03 -18.90 -4.55
CA TYR A 449 20.94 -19.93 -4.03
C TYR A 449 22.40 -19.50 -4.20
N ASN A 450 23.25 -20.00 -3.29
CA ASN A 450 24.67 -20.09 -3.55
C ASN A 450 24.95 -21.33 -4.40
N ASP A 451 26.00 -21.26 -5.22
CA ASP A 451 26.44 -22.41 -5.99
C ASP A 451 27.25 -23.36 -5.10
N GLU A 452 26.64 -24.49 -4.72
CA GLU A 452 27.28 -25.53 -3.90
C GLU A 452 27.64 -26.78 -4.71
N PHE A 453 27.39 -26.77 -6.01
CA PHE A 453 27.63 -27.89 -6.90
C PHE A 453 29.13 -28.15 -7.13
N SER A 454 29.45 -29.40 -7.49
CA SER A 454 30.79 -29.81 -7.87
C SER A 454 31.37 -28.90 -8.97
N PRO A 455 32.64 -28.49 -8.89
CA PRO A 455 33.26 -27.66 -9.90
C PRO A 455 33.16 -28.28 -11.29
N SER A 456 32.70 -27.49 -12.24
CA SER A 456 32.54 -27.87 -13.64
C SER A 456 33.46 -27.04 -14.53
N SER A 457 33.81 -27.57 -15.70
CA SER A 457 34.47 -26.79 -16.74
C SER A 457 33.51 -25.86 -17.48
N CYS A 458 32.20 -25.98 -17.26
CA CYS A 458 31.17 -25.08 -17.76
C CYS A 458 30.53 -24.28 -16.63
N GLN A 459 30.34 -22.98 -16.83
CA GLN A 459 29.76 -22.08 -15.84
C GLN A 459 29.02 -20.89 -16.48
N LEU A 460 28.02 -20.36 -15.78
CA LEU A 460 27.45 -19.04 -16.04
C LEU A 460 28.08 -18.03 -15.09
N SER A 461 28.69 -16.98 -15.64
CA SER A 461 29.19 -15.83 -14.88
C SER A 461 28.25 -14.65 -15.02
N VAL A 462 27.88 -14.02 -13.90
CA VAL A 462 26.95 -12.87 -13.88
C VAL A 462 27.62 -11.70 -13.17
N LYS A 463 27.78 -10.58 -13.87
CA LYS A 463 28.28 -9.35 -13.27
C LYS A 463 27.12 -8.55 -12.68
N THR A 464 27.31 -8.13 -11.44
CA THR A 464 26.35 -7.35 -10.65
C THR A 464 27.01 -6.04 -10.21
N ARG A 465 26.20 -5.02 -9.90
CA ARG A 465 26.73 -3.73 -9.42
C ARG A 465 27.06 -3.77 -7.93
N GLU A 466 26.32 -4.56 -7.16
CA GLU A 466 26.42 -4.56 -5.69
C GLU A 466 27.24 -5.73 -5.11
N ALA A 467 27.40 -6.85 -5.84
CA ALA A 467 28.08 -8.06 -5.34
C ALA A 467 29.24 -8.55 -6.22
N GLY A 468 29.67 -7.76 -7.21
CA GLY A 468 30.72 -8.17 -8.15
C GLY A 468 30.24 -9.29 -9.07
N THR A 469 31.10 -10.29 -9.32
CA THR A 469 30.81 -11.39 -10.24
C THR A 469 30.36 -12.64 -9.49
N LEU A 470 29.14 -13.11 -9.78
CA LEU A 470 28.60 -14.39 -9.34
C LEU A 470 28.93 -15.47 -10.37
N THR A 471 29.14 -16.72 -9.96
CA THR A 471 29.47 -17.84 -10.85
C THR A 471 28.64 -19.06 -10.46
N TYR A 472 28.10 -19.76 -11.46
CA TYR A 472 27.21 -20.90 -11.29
C TYR A 472 27.68 -22.07 -12.17
N ASN A 473 27.96 -23.22 -11.56
CA ASN A 473 28.38 -24.43 -12.27
C ASN A 473 27.25 -24.97 -13.17
N LEU A 474 27.60 -25.37 -14.39
CA LEU A 474 26.71 -25.96 -15.39
C LEU A 474 27.23 -27.33 -15.83
N TYR A 475 26.39 -28.18 -16.43
CA TYR A 475 26.85 -29.45 -17.02
C TYR A 475 27.93 -29.24 -18.08
N ASN A 476 29.06 -29.95 -17.93
CA ASN A 476 30.21 -29.90 -18.84
C ASN A 476 30.07 -30.77 -20.11
N ARG A 477 28.91 -31.38 -20.30
CA ARG A 477 28.61 -32.33 -21.38
C ARG A 477 27.17 -32.15 -21.85
N ARG A 478 26.86 -32.54 -23.08
CA ARG A 478 25.47 -32.64 -23.54
C ARG A 478 24.72 -33.71 -22.77
N LEU A 479 23.53 -33.37 -22.30
CA LEU A 479 22.62 -34.31 -21.64
C LEU A 479 21.65 -34.97 -22.63
N THR A 480 21.57 -34.47 -23.87
CA THR A 480 20.75 -35.03 -24.94
C THR A 480 21.51 -34.89 -26.25
N SER A 481 21.56 -35.97 -27.04
CA SER A 481 22.25 -35.96 -28.33
C SER A 481 21.70 -34.86 -29.22
N ASP A 482 22.61 -34.15 -29.90
CA ASP A 482 22.30 -33.12 -30.91
C ASP A 482 21.48 -31.93 -30.40
N MET A 483 21.41 -31.76 -29.06
CA MET A 483 20.72 -30.65 -28.42
C MET A 483 21.62 -29.97 -27.39
N MET A 484 21.50 -28.65 -27.33
CA MET A 484 22.05 -27.84 -26.26
C MET A 484 21.39 -28.19 -24.92
N ASN A 485 22.15 -28.04 -23.85
CA ASN A 485 21.58 -27.99 -22.51
C ASN A 485 20.87 -26.65 -22.31
N ARG A 486 19.92 -26.60 -21.38
CA ARG A 486 19.34 -25.34 -20.91
C ARG A 486 19.91 -24.96 -19.54
N PHE A 487 20.07 -23.67 -19.28
CA PHE A 487 20.38 -23.13 -17.95
C PHE A 487 19.24 -22.24 -17.44
N HIS A 488 19.11 -22.15 -16.13
CA HIS A 488 18.05 -21.40 -15.45
C HIS A 488 18.50 -21.03 -14.03
N ILE A 489 18.78 -19.74 -13.79
CA ILE A 489 19.36 -19.27 -12.52
C ILE A 489 18.63 -18.02 -12.04
N ASN A 490 18.27 -17.98 -10.76
CA ASN A 490 17.77 -16.76 -10.11
C ASN A 490 18.94 -15.98 -9.49
N VAL A 491 19.06 -14.71 -9.90
CA VAL A 491 19.89 -13.71 -9.22
C VAL A 491 18.96 -12.72 -8.52
N GLU A 492 19.29 -12.30 -7.31
CA GLU A 492 18.51 -11.28 -6.61
C GLU A 492 18.52 -9.96 -7.40
N THR A 493 17.34 -9.41 -7.71
CA THR A 493 17.20 -8.19 -8.52
C THR A 493 17.88 -6.99 -7.86
N ALA A 494 17.89 -6.93 -6.53
CA ALA A 494 18.54 -5.87 -5.76
C ALA A 494 20.06 -5.77 -6.01
N LEU A 495 20.71 -6.85 -6.49
CA LEU A 495 22.13 -6.82 -6.84
C LEU A 495 22.43 -6.11 -8.16
N GLN A 496 21.39 -5.79 -8.95
CA GLN A 496 21.47 -5.13 -10.25
C GLN A 496 22.42 -5.88 -11.21
N PRO A 497 22.10 -7.14 -11.59
CA PRO A 497 22.84 -7.85 -12.62
C PRO A 497 22.75 -7.09 -13.95
N TYR A 498 23.86 -6.98 -14.68
CA TYR A 498 23.92 -6.20 -15.92
C TYR A 498 24.62 -6.90 -17.09
N GLU A 499 25.30 -8.01 -16.85
CA GLU A 499 25.94 -8.82 -17.90
C GLU A 499 25.99 -10.29 -17.46
N ALA A 500 25.70 -11.21 -18.37
CA ALA A 500 25.88 -12.64 -18.19
C ALA A 500 26.79 -13.21 -19.29
N GLN A 501 27.60 -14.20 -18.92
CA GLN A 501 28.52 -14.87 -19.83
C GLN A 501 28.52 -16.38 -19.56
N VAL A 502 28.22 -17.16 -20.59
CA VAL A 502 28.36 -18.63 -20.53
C VAL A 502 29.77 -18.99 -21.00
N MET A 503 30.48 -19.76 -20.18
CA MET A 503 31.82 -20.25 -20.50
C MET A 503 31.89 -21.77 -20.35
N CYS A 504 32.63 -22.42 -21.23
CA CYS A 504 32.92 -23.85 -21.17
C CYS A 504 34.35 -24.12 -21.57
N LYS A 505 35.06 -24.93 -20.79
CA LYS A 505 36.46 -25.35 -21.05
C LYS A 505 37.41 -24.17 -21.29
N GLY A 506 37.11 -23.02 -20.66
CA GLY A 506 37.87 -21.76 -20.77
C GLY A 506 37.43 -20.84 -21.91
N ASP A 507 36.59 -21.31 -22.83
CA ASP A 507 36.06 -20.52 -23.93
C ASP A 507 34.75 -19.82 -23.54
N VAL A 508 34.60 -18.57 -23.95
CA VAL A 508 33.33 -17.84 -23.86
C VAL A 508 32.43 -18.31 -25.00
N LEU A 509 31.30 -18.93 -24.67
CA LEU A 509 30.35 -19.42 -25.66
C LEU A 509 29.33 -18.36 -26.08
N ASP A 510 28.88 -17.54 -25.13
CA ASP A 510 27.99 -16.40 -25.39
C ASP A 510 28.12 -15.33 -24.29
N THR A 511 27.76 -14.09 -24.60
CA THR A 511 27.72 -12.97 -23.66
C THR A 511 26.53 -12.07 -23.97
N ALA A 512 25.72 -11.77 -22.95
CA ALA A 512 24.56 -10.90 -23.08
C ALA A 512 24.56 -9.80 -22.02
N ALA A 513 24.19 -8.59 -22.43
CA ALA A 513 23.81 -7.54 -21.51
C ALA A 513 22.44 -7.88 -20.90
N LEU A 514 22.26 -7.53 -19.62
CA LEU A 514 21.02 -7.77 -18.89
C LEU A 514 20.33 -6.43 -18.65
N ASP A 515 19.13 -6.28 -19.20
CA ASP A 515 18.30 -5.13 -18.92
C ASP A 515 17.83 -5.14 -17.47
N ALA A 516 17.66 -3.96 -16.89
CA ALA A 516 17.03 -3.81 -15.59
C ALA A 516 15.51 -4.02 -15.72
N PRO A 517 14.81 -4.38 -14.62
CA PRO A 517 13.36 -4.44 -14.61
C PRO A 517 12.74 -3.13 -15.11
N LYS A 518 11.73 -3.24 -15.97
CA LYS A 518 11.02 -2.09 -16.55
C LYS A 518 10.01 -1.49 -15.57
N GLN A 519 9.56 -2.28 -14.61
CA GLN A 519 8.59 -1.89 -13.60
C GLN A 519 8.84 -2.58 -12.26
N SER A 520 8.33 -2.00 -11.19
CA SER A 520 8.28 -2.68 -9.90
C SER A 520 7.09 -3.64 -9.89
N LEU A 521 7.35 -4.91 -9.61
CA LEU A 521 6.34 -5.95 -9.46
C LEU A 521 6.21 -6.35 -7.99
N SER A 522 4.99 -6.71 -7.59
CA SER A 522 4.68 -7.23 -6.25
C SER A 522 3.98 -8.57 -6.39
N ALA A 523 4.41 -9.56 -5.62
CA ALA A 523 3.68 -10.81 -5.51
C ALA A 523 2.49 -10.64 -4.58
N THR A 524 1.37 -11.28 -4.92
CA THR A 524 0.22 -11.36 -4.02
C THR A 524 0.31 -12.64 -3.21
N VAL A 525 0.03 -12.56 -1.92
CA VAL A 525 -0.24 -13.72 -1.09
C VAL A 525 -1.72 -13.71 -0.72
N ILE A 526 -2.35 -14.88 -0.68
CA ILE A 526 -3.71 -15.06 -0.19
C ILE A 526 -3.65 -16.27 0.74
N THR A 527 -4.10 -16.13 1.98
CA THR A 527 -3.96 -17.21 2.97
C THR A 527 -5.16 -17.34 3.89
N THR A 528 -5.39 -18.56 4.39
CA THR A 528 -6.31 -18.83 5.51
C THR A 528 -5.64 -18.74 6.87
N GLN A 529 -4.32 -18.53 6.92
CA GLN A 529 -3.61 -18.32 8.18
C GLN A 529 -3.94 -16.92 8.70
N ALA A 530 -4.38 -16.83 9.95
CA ALA A 530 -4.42 -15.55 10.64
C ALA A 530 -2.96 -15.13 10.90
N GLY A 531 -2.46 -14.17 10.11
CA GLY A 531 -1.20 -13.49 10.39
C GLY A 531 -1.35 -12.47 11.51
N ASP A 532 -0.34 -11.62 11.65
CA ASP A 532 -0.52 -10.41 12.44
C ASP A 532 -1.49 -9.48 11.69
N ALA A 533 -2.32 -8.73 12.42
CA ALA A 533 -3.17 -7.73 11.76
C ALA A 533 -2.30 -6.68 11.03
N PRO A 534 -2.79 -6.08 9.92
CA PRO A 534 -2.02 -5.12 9.13
C PRO A 534 -1.44 -3.99 9.97
N THR A 535 -0.29 -3.45 9.62
CA THR A 535 0.25 -2.23 10.23
C THR A 535 -0.14 -1.01 9.40
N ILE A 536 -0.75 0.00 10.02
CA ILE A 536 -1.02 1.31 9.38
C ILE A 536 0.12 2.27 9.72
N GLN A 537 0.70 2.92 8.70
CA GLN A 537 1.76 3.91 8.83
C GLN A 537 1.29 5.28 8.31
N GLY A 538 1.83 6.36 8.87
CA GLY A 538 1.54 7.74 8.43
C GLY A 538 0.21 8.32 8.93
N ALA A 539 -0.50 7.63 9.82
CA ALA A 539 -1.73 8.10 10.46
C ALA A 539 -1.48 8.89 11.76
N ASP A 540 -0.36 9.60 11.85
CA ASP A 540 0.02 10.40 13.01
C ASP A 540 -0.87 11.65 13.18
N ASP A 541 -0.97 12.13 14.42
CA ASP A 541 -1.69 13.36 14.76
C ASP A 541 -1.16 14.57 13.97
N VAL A 542 -2.06 15.44 13.51
CA VAL A 542 -1.68 16.61 12.72
C VAL A 542 -2.40 17.87 13.19
N VAL A 543 -1.67 18.98 13.14
CA VAL A 543 -2.18 20.33 13.40
C VAL A 543 -2.24 21.09 12.09
N ILE A 544 -3.40 21.69 11.78
CA ILE A 544 -3.61 22.51 10.58
C ILE A 544 -4.23 23.86 10.95
N ALA A 545 -3.89 24.91 10.21
CA ALA A 545 -4.56 26.20 10.34
C ALA A 545 -6.00 26.11 9.78
N GLN A 546 -6.92 26.90 10.33
CA GLN A 546 -8.28 27.01 9.82
C GLN A 546 -8.27 27.40 8.33
N GLY A 547 -9.07 26.69 7.53
CA GLY A 547 -9.14 26.87 6.08
C GLY A 547 -8.08 26.11 5.28
N ALA A 548 -7.05 25.54 5.92
CA ALA A 548 -6.03 24.77 5.22
C ALA A 548 -6.61 23.47 4.60
N ALA A 549 -6.15 23.14 3.39
CA ALA A 549 -6.54 21.89 2.73
C ALA A 549 -6.02 20.67 3.50
N PHE A 550 -6.89 19.67 3.70
CA PHE A 550 -6.55 18.45 4.42
C PHE A 550 -7.13 17.24 3.68
N ASP A 551 -6.26 16.33 3.23
CA ASP A 551 -6.63 15.04 2.66
C ASP A 551 -6.34 13.93 3.68
N PRO A 552 -7.36 13.23 4.22
CA PRO A 552 -7.17 12.18 5.20
C PRO A 552 -6.42 10.95 4.65
N ARG A 553 -6.27 10.78 3.33
CA ARG A 553 -5.52 9.67 2.73
C ARG A 553 -4.05 9.99 2.47
N GLN A 554 -3.67 11.27 2.49
CA GLN A 554 -2.34 11.68 2.11
C GLN A 554 -1.29 11.15 3.10
N GLY A 555 -0.33 10.37 2.58
CA GLY A 555 0.79 9.83 3.36
C GLY A 555 0.45 8.62 4.23
N VAL A 556 -0.79 8.12 4.19
CA VAL A 556 -1.22 6.93 4.96
C VAL A 556 -1.10 5.68 4.10
N SER A 557 -0.42 4.65 4.61
CA SER A 557 -0.31 3.34 3.98
C SER A 557 -0.61 2.23 4.97
N ALA A 558 -0.98 1.05 4.48
CA ALA A 558 -1.14 -0.14 5.30
C ALA A 558 -0.37 -1.32 4.71
N THR A 559 0.35 -2.06 5.54
CA THR A 559 1.17 -3.21 5.13
C THR A 559 0.93 -4.40 6.04
N ASP A 560 0.96 -5.59 5.49
CA ASP A 560 0.70 -6.85 6.19
C ASP A 560 1.89 -7.82 6.04
N ASP A 561 2.04 -8.73 6.99
CA ASP A 561 3.15 -9.69 7.04
C ASP A 561 3.07 -10.75 5.93
N PHE A 562 1.86 -11.10 5.48
CA PHE A 562 1.64 -12.00 4.36
C PHE A 562 1.25 -11.25 3.09
N ASP A 563 0.26 -10.35 3.18
CA ASP A 563 -0.39 -9.71 2.04
C ASP A 563 0.40 -8.55 1.41
N GLY A 564 1.48 -8.09 2.05
CA GLY A 564 2.29 -6.97 1.57
C GLY A 564 1.51 -5.65 1.66
N ASP A 565 1.46 -4.87 0.58
CA ASP A 565 0.71 -3.62 0.57
C ASP A 565 -0.82 -3.88 0.56
N VAL A 566 -1.48 -3.49 1.65
CA VAL A 566 -2.93 -3.56 1.83
C VAL A 566 -3.55 -2.16 1.94
N THR A 567 -2.87 -1.12 1.49
CA THR A 567 -3.35 0.28 1.53
C THR A 567 -4.72 0.44 0.86
N ALA A 568 -5.04 -0.37 -0.16
CA ALA A 568 -6.35 -0.35 -0.80
C ALA A 568 -7.52 -0.79 0.12
N SER A 569 -7.25 -1.51 1.22
CA SER A 569 -8.27 -1.93 2.19
C SER A 569 -8.60 -0.85 3.22
N LEU A 570 -7.91 0.30 3.21
CA LEU A 570 -8.12 1.39 4.16
C LEU A 570 -9.55 1.93 4.12
N VAL A 571 -10.22 1.82 5.25
CA VAL A 571 -11.49 2.46 5.58
C VAL A 571 -11.22 3.60 6.56
N ILE A 572 -11.71 4.79 6.24
CA ILE A 572 -11.56 5.98 7.09
C ILE A 572 -12.95 6.39 7.57
N GLU A 573 -13.15 6.38 8.88
CA GLU A 573 -14.37 6.84 9.54
C GLU A 573 -14.11 8.18 10.26
N GLY A 574 -15.12 9.04 10.29
CA GLY A 574 -15.02 10.40 10.83
C GLY A 574 -14.93 11.47 9.74
N LEU A 575 -15.14 12.72 10.15
CA LEU A 575 -15.08 13.89 9.28
C LEU A 575 -14.33 15.01 10.02
N VAL A 576 -13.44 15.70 9.30
CA VAL A 576 -12.76 16.90 9.78
C VAL A 576 -13.43 18.10 9.12
N ASP A 577 -13.93 19.03 9.92
CA ASP A 577 -14.38 20.34 9.44
C ASP A 577 -13.20 21.33 9.55
N ASN A 578 -12.48 21.51 8.45
CA ASN A 578 -11.32 22.40 8.43
C ASN A 578 -11.69 23.90 8.47
N GLN A 579 -12.98 24.25 8.42
CA GLN A 579 -13.44 25.63 8.54
C GLN A 579 -13.70 26.06 9.98
N LYS A 580 -13.58 25.13 10.94
CA LYS A 580 -13.89 25.40 12.33
C LYS A 580 -12.78 24.90 13.24
N ALA A 581 -12.20 25.82 14.01
CA ALA A 581 -11.23 25.48 15.04
C ALA A 581 -11.78 24.42 16.02
N GLY A 582 -10.95 23.43 16.35
CA GLY A 582 -11.33 22.30 17.19
C GLY A 582 -10.48 21.07 16.93
N VAL A 583 -10.64 20.05 17.79
CA VAL A 583 -9.98 18.76 17.65
C VAL A 583 -10.97 17.75 17.08
N TYR A 584 -10.64 17.21 15.92
CA TYR A 584 -11.41 16.18 15.22
C TYR A 584 -10.70 14.84 15.36
N THR A 585 -11.45 13.73 15.34
CA THR A 585 -10.88 12.38 15.40
C THR A 585 -11.30 11.61 14.15
N LEU A 586 -10.31 11.02 13.48
CA LEU A 586 -10.49 10.06 12.41
C LEU A 586 -10.09 8.67 12.90
N ILE A 587 -10.81 7.66 12.45
CA ILE A 587 -10.54 6.24 12.73
C ILE A 587 -10.15 5.59 11.41
N TYR A 588 -8.93 5.09 11.35
CA TYR A 588 -8.38 4.36 10.21
C TYR A 588 -8.48 2.87 10.52
N LYS A 589 -9.04 2.11 9.58
CA LYS A 589 -9.12 0.65 9.65
C LYS A 589 -8.48 0.06 8.40
N ALA A 590 -7.64 -0.95 8.58
CA ALA A 590 -7.07 -1.73 7.49
C ALA A 590 -7.31 -3.22 7.73
N TYR A 591 -7.52 -3.95 6.64
CA TYR A 591 -7.84 -5.38 6.65
C TYR A 591 -6.84 -6.15 5.77
N ASP A 592 -6.40 -7.32 6.24
CA ASP A 592 -5.65 -8.30 5.45
C ASP A 592 -6.61 -9.20 4.63
N SER A 593 -6.08 -10.20 3.92
CA SER A 593 -6.90 -11.18 3.19
C SER A 593 -7.63 -12.16 4.10
N ALA A 594 -7.16 -12.35 5.33
CA ALA A 594 -7.77 -13.19 6.37
C ALA A 594 -8.82 -12.44 7.22
N GLN A 595 -9.10 -11.17 6.89
CA GLN A 595 -9.99 -10.25 7.60
C GLN A 595 -9.54 -9.88 9.02
N SER A 596 -8.25 -9.98 9.33
CA SER A 596 -7.65 -9.38 10.52
C SER A 596 -7.72 -7.86 10.41
N GLU A 597 -8.04 -7.17 11.50
CA GLU A 597 -8.29 -5.73 11.53
C GLU A 597 -7.24 -5.01 12.40
N THR A 598 -6.68 -3.93 11.86
CA THR A 598 -5.98 -2.92 12.66
C THR A 598 -6.73 -1.61 12.65
N VAL A 599 -6.88 -1.02 13.83
CA VAL A 599 -7.53 0.27 14.04
C VAL A 599 -6.53 1.27 14.62
N VAL A 600 -6.34 2.39 13.93
CA VAL A 600 -5.51 3.51 14.39
C VAL A 600 -6.37 4.77 14.42
N THR A 601 -6.28 5.55 15.49
CA THR A 601 -6.96 6.85 15.57
C THR A 601 -5.97 7.97 15.27
N ARG A 602 -6.41 8.95 14.49
CA ARG A 602 -5.69 10.20 14.23
C ARG A 602 -6.48 11.36 14.77
N THR A 603 -5.85 12.23 15.55
CA THR A 603 -6.42 13.52 15.91
C THR A 603 -5.96 14.60 14.94
N VAL A 604 -6.89 15.47 14.55
CA VAL A 604 -6.62 16.63 13.70
C VAL A 604 -7.03 17.86 14.46
N GLU A 605 -6.05 18.66 14.89
CA GLU A 605 -6.28 19.95 15.53
C GLU A 605 -6.34 21.04 14.47
N VAL A 606 -7.51 21.66 14.33
CA VAL A 606 -7.69 22.87 13.54
C VAL A 606 -7.52 24.05 14.49
N PHE A 607 -6.49 24.86 14.29
CA PHE A 607 -6.23 26.05 15.11
C PHE A 607 -6.47 27.34 14.30
N SER A 608 -6.69 28.44 15.02
CA SER A 608 -6.80 29.80 14.48
C SER A 608 -6.00 30.73 15.39
N GLU A 609 -5.29 31.69 14.80
CA GLU A 609 -4.58 32.72 15.56
C GLU A 609 -5.54 33.79 16.09
N LYS A 610 -5.09 34.59 17.05
CA LYS A 610 -5.92 35.70 17.56
C LYS A 610 -5.81 36.92 16.63
N PRO A 611 -6.88 37.72 16.49
CA PRO A 611 -6.84 38.92 15.66
C PRO A 611 -5.92 39.98 16.27
N VAL A 612 -5.25 40.74 15.40
CA VAL A 612 -4.35 41.83 15.76
C VAL A 612 -5.04 43.18 15.56
N LEU A 613 -5.14 43.95 16.64
CA LEU A 613 -5.58 45.35 16.61
C LEU A 613 -4.39 46.30 16.43
N ALA A 614 -4.53 47.29 15.54
CA ALA A 614 -3.49 48.29 15.27
C ALA A 614 -4.08 49.71 15.21
N GLY A 615 -3.22 50.72 15.42
CA GLY A 615 -3.60 52.14 15.37
C GLY A 615 -4.32 52.66 16.62
N ILE A 616 -4.14 51.99 17.76
CA ILE A 616 -4.77 52.31 19.05
C ILE A 616 -3.73 52.94 20.00
N GLU A 617 -3.00 53.93 19.49
CA GLU A 617 -2.08 54.74 20.30
C GLU A 617 -2.84 55.88 20.99
N ASP A 618 -2.35 56.33 22.14
CA ASP A 618 -2.90 57.48 22.86
C ASP A 618 -2.85 58.76 22.01
N VAL A 619 -3.87 59.61 22.16
CA VAL A 619 -4.03 60.83 21.34
C VAL A 619 -4.29 62.04 22.23
N THR A 620 -3.67 63.18 21.88
CA THR A 620 -3.99 64.49 22.47
C THR A 620 -4.80 65.31 21.46
N VAL A 621 -5.89 65.92 21.91
CA VAL A 621 -6.84 66.68 21.10
C VAL A 621 -7.03 68.06 21.74
N ASP A 622 -6.96 69.13 20.94
CA ASP A 622 -7.24 70.48 21.44
C ASP A 622 -8.72 70.64 21.80
N LEU A 623 -9.02 71.42 22.84
CA LEU A 623 -10.38 71.72 23.28
C LEU A 623 -11.28 72.18 22.11
N GLY A 624 -12.36 71.45 21.86
CA GLY A 624 -13.34 71.72 20.81
C GLY A 624 -12.95 71.20 19.41
N ALA A 625 -11.77 70.58 19.24
CA ALA A 625 -11.41 69.96 17.98
C ALA A 625 -12.21 68.66 17.74
N ALA A 626 -12.51 68.36 16.48
CA ALA A 626 -13.21 67.13 16.12
C ALA A 626 -12.31 65.90 16.35
N PHE A 627 -12.87 64.85 16.96
CA PHE A 627 -12.18 63.59 17.19
C PHE A 627 -13.00 62.43 16.59
N ASP A 628 -12.40 61.71 15.63
CA ASP A 628 -12.99 60.50 15.05
C ASP A 628 -12.43 59.26 15.76
N VAL A 629 -13.34 58.56 16.44
CA VAL A 629 -13.03 57.39 17.26
C VAL A 629 -12.45 56.21 16.47
N MET A 630 -12.73 56.10 15.17
CA MET A 630 -12.24 55.00 14.33
C MET A 630 -11.05 55.38 13.45
N ASN A 631 -10.62 56.65 13.48
CA ASN A 631 -9.54 57.08 12.61
C ASN A 631 -8.22 56.37 12.95
N GLY A 632 -7.64 55.73 11.93
CA GLY A 632 -6.40 54.94 12.02
C GLY A 632 -6.54 53.56 12.66
N VAL A 633 -7.72 53.19 13.18
CA VAL A 633 -7.95 51.89 13.83
C VAL A 633 -8.18 50.83 12.77
N SER A 634 -7.45 49.71 12.88
CA SER A 634 -7.63 48.55 12.02
C SER A 634 -7.49 47.25 12.81
N ALA A 635 -8.10 46.18 12.29
CA ALA A 635 -8.00 44.85 12.83
C ALA A 635 -7.75 43.86 11.70
N HIS A 636 -6.78 42.97 11.87
CA HIS A 636 -6.47 41.92 10.89
C HIS A 636 -6.26 40.59 11.59
N ASP A 637 -6.68 39.52 10.95
CA ASP A 637 -6.48 38.15 11.38
C ASP A 637 -5.83 37.33 10.26
N ALA A 638 -5.02 36.34 10.62
CA ALA A 638 -4.28 35.53 9.66
C ALA A 638 -5.21 34.65 8.81
N GLU A 639 -6.31 34.15 9.39
CA GLU A 639 -7.26 33.26 8.74
C GLU A 639 -8.52 33.98 8.25
N ASP A 640 -8.95 35.06 8.91
CA ASP A 640 -10.16 35.81 8.52
C ASP A 640 -9.90 37.08 7.69
N GLY A 641 -8.65 37.54 7.59
CA GLY A 641 -8.30 38.74 6.84
C GLY A 641 -8.64 40.05 7.56
N ASP A 642 -9.20 41.03 6.86
CA ASP A 642 -9.49 42.36 7.43
C ASP A 642 -10.80 42.35 8.24
N LEU A 643 -10.66 42.57 9.55
CA LEU A 643 -11.75 42.63 10.54
C LEU A 643 -12.05 44.06 10.99
N SER A 644 -11.49 45.09 10.36
CA SER A 644 -11.59 46.49 10.80
C SER A 644 -13.05 46.97 10.88
N ALA A 645 -13.93 46.44 10.04
CA ALA A 645 -15.35 46.82 10.00
C ALA A 645 -16.17 46.31 11.20
N VAL A 646 -15.68 45.31 11.92
CA VAL A 646 -16.39 44.66 13.04
C VAL A 646 -15.79 45.01 14.41
N VAL A 647 -14.83 45.94 14.47
CA VAL A 647 -14.28 46.44 15.73
C VAL A 647 -15.36 47.19 16.51
N LEU A 648 -15.55 46.79 17.76
CA LEU A 648 -16.46 47.40 18.72
C LEU A 648 -15.70 48.38 19.61
N VAL A 649 -16.28 49.55 19.88
CA VAL A 649 -15.67 50.56 20.77
C VAL A 649 -16.61 50.85 21.93
N SER A 650 -16.06 50.90 23.14
CA SER A 650 -16.77 51.32 24.34
C SER A 650 -16.04 52.47 25.04
N GLY A 651 -16.81 53.36 25.69
CA GLY A 651 -16.34 54.64 26.20
C GLY A 651 -16.83 55.81 25.34
N ASN A 652 -16.63 57.04 25.83
CA ASN A 652 -17.01 58.27 25.14
C ASN A 652 -16.00 59.37 25.47
N VAL A 653 -15.61 60.15 24.46
CA VAL A 653 -14.74 61.32 24.61
C VAL A 653 -15.61 62.56 24.49
N ASP A 654 -15.51 63.47 25.47
CA ASP A 654 -16.13 64.79 25.37
C ASP A 654 -15.07 65.84 25.04
N VAL A 655 -14.96 66.19 23.76
CA VAL A 655 -13.96 67.13 23.26
C VAL A 655 -14.13 68.57 23.77
N ASN A 656 -15.25 68.88 24.45
CA ASN A 656 -15.51 70.21 24.99
C ASN A 656 -15.11 70.36 26.46
N ASN A 657 -14.60 69.29 27.07
CA ASN A 657 -14.18 69.30 28.46
C ASN A 657 -12.72 68.83 28.54
N VAL A 658 -11.88 69.63 29.18
CA VAL A 658 -10.48 69.27 29.42
C VAL A 658 -10.44 68.07 30.36
N GLY A 659 -9.71 67.03 29.98
CA GLY A 659 -9.68 65.79 30.75
C GLY A 659 -9.12 64.62 29.96
N THR A 660 -9.04 63.47 30.63
CA THR A 660 -8.54 62.22 30.07
C THR A 660 -9.69 61.23 29.96
N TYR A 661 -9.91 60.72 28.75
CA TYR A 661 -10.99 59.79 28.41
C TYR A 661 -10.37 58.46 27.95
N VAL A 662 -10.86 57.33 28.45
CA VAL A 662 -10.39 55.99 28.04
C VAL A 662 -11.43 55.35 27.12
N LEU A 663 -10.96 54.85 25.99
CA LEU A 663 -11.73 54.07 25.03
C LEU A 663 -11.20 52.63 25.01
N VAL A 664 -12.09 51.65 25.01
CA VAL A 664 -11.75 50.24 24.89
C VAL A 664 -12.25 49.71 23.55
N TYR A 665 -11.33 49.27 22.72
CA TYR A 665 -11.58 48.64 21.43
C TYR A 665 -11.55 47.12 21.61
N GLN A 666 -12.48 46.43 20.97
CA GLN A 666 -12.63 44.99 21.03
C GLN A 666 -12.92 44.44 19.64
N VAL A 667 -12.25 43.35 19.26
CA VAL A 667 -12.56 42.60 18.03
C VAL A 667 -12.59 41.11 18.34
N THR A 668 -13.52 40.40 17.70
CA THR A 668 -13.69 38.95 17.81
C THR A 668 -13.59 38.34 16.41
N ASP A 669 -12.78 37.31 16.24
CA ASP A 669 -12.59 36.58 14.99
C ASP A 669 -13.71 35.54 14.74
N SER A 670 -13.66 34.80 13.62
CA SER A 670 -14.65 33.76 13.30
C SER A 670 -14.54 32.52 14.20
N ALA A 671 -13.37 32.28 14.79
CA ALA A 671 -13.11 31.25 15.78
C ALA A 671 -13.62 31.60 17.20
N GLY A 672 -14.14 32.83 17.39
CA GLY A 672 -14.67 33.33 18.65
C GLY A 672 -13.60 33.84 19.62
N GLN A 673 -12.35 34.00 19.18
CA GLN A 673 -11.28 34.56 19.99
C GLN A 673 -11.36 36.09 19.95
N THR A 674 -11.14 36.70 21.11
CA THR A 674 -11.36 38.14 21.29
C THR A 674 -10.10 38.82 21.80
N VAL A 675 -9.77 39.96 21.20
CA VAL A 675 -8.67 40.84 21.62
C VAL A 675 -9.21 42.22 21.94
N THR A 676 -8.62 42.84 22.97
CA THR A 676 -8.98 44.18 23.45
C THR A 676 -7.75 45.06 23.54
N ALA A 677 -7.93 46.36 23.27
CA ALA A 677 -6.90 47.37 23.46
C ALA A 677 -7.52 48.67 23.98
N GLU A 678 -6.78 49.42 24.77
CA GLU A 678 -7.23 50.70 25.34
C GLU A 678 -6.50 51.86 24.67
N ARG A 679 -7.22 52.95 24.43
CA ARG A 679 -6.68 54.24 24.01
C ARG A 679 -7.04 55.29 25.05
N THR A 680 -6.06 56.07 25.45
CA THR A 680 -6.24 57.28 26.24
C THR A 680 -6.33 58.50 25.32
N VAL A 681 -7.40 59.26 25.44
CA VAL A 681 -7.60 60.53 24.71
C VAL A 681 -7.54 61.68 25.72
N THR A 682 -6.55 62.55 25.58
CA THR A 682 -6.36 63.72 26.44
C THR A 682 -6.85 64.96 25.70
N VAL A 683 -7.84 65.66 26.28
CA VAL A 683 -8.34 66.94 25.77
C VAL A 683 -7.65 68.07 26.53
N GLU A 684 -6.94 68.96 25.83
CA GLU A 684 -6.15 70.05 26.44
C GLU A 684 -6.59 71.45 25.94
N GLY A 685 -6.58 72.47 26.83
CA GLY A 685 -6.95 73.87 26.51
C GLY A 685 -7.16 74.76 27.75
N CYS A 686 -7.29 76.10 27.59
CA CYS A 686 -7.63 77.02 28.70
C CYS A 686 -9.16 77.21 28.79
N GLU A 687 -9.75 76.82 29.93
CA GLU A 687 -11.20 76.83 30.19
C GLU A 687 -11.84 78.24 30.27
N ASN A 688 -11.05 79.31 30.49
CA ASN A 688 -11.52 80.66 30.80
C ASN A 688 -11.07 81.75 29.80
N MET A 689 -11.20 81.47 28.51
CA MET A 689 -11.01 82.51 27.48
C MET A 689 -12.03 83.65 27.64
N TRP A 690 -11.57 84.89 27.47
CA TRP A 690 -12.45 86.05 27.40
C TRP A 690 -13.41 85.93 26.21
N SER A 691 -14.66 86.32 26.43
CA SER A 691 -15.70 86.38 25.41
C SER A 691 -16.40 87.72 25.48
N ALA A 692 -16.54 88.37 24.32
CA ALA A 692 -17.26 89.65 24.20
C ALA A 692 -18.74 89.56 24.64
N GLN A 693 -19.32 88.36 24.70
CA GLN A 693 -20.73 88.16 25.06
C GLN A 693 -20.90 87.88 26.56
N ALA A 694 -19.83 87.50 27.25
CA ALA A 694 -19.88 87.19 28.67
C ALA A 694 -19.83 88.47 29.51
N ILE A 695 -20.56 88.43 30.63
CA ILE A 695 -20.55 89.47 31.64
C ILE A 695 -19.48 89.10 32.66
N TYR A 696 -18.63 90.07 32.97
CA TYR A 696 -17.59 89.97 33.98
C TYR A 696 -17.83 91.00 35.06
N VAL A 697 -17.55 90.66 36.31
CA VAL A 697 -17.65 91.56 37.45
C VAL A 697 -16.30 91.79 38.10
N ALA A 698 -16.21 92.80 38.97
CA ALA A 698 -14.98 93.10 39.70
C ALA A 698 -14.40 91.83 40.35
N GLY A 699 -13.15 91.49 40.01
CA GLY A 699 -12.46 90.31 40.52
C GLY A 699 -12.38 89.13 39.56
N ASP A 700 -13.18 89.11 38.48
CA ASP A 700 -13.14 88.02 37.50
C ASP A 700 -11.84 88.07 36.69
N HIS A 701 -11.25 86.89 36.47
CA HIS A 701 -10.05 86.73 35.64
C HIS A 701 -10.38 85.99 34.34
N VAL A 702 -9.85 86.49 33.23
CA VAL A 702 -10.02 85.89 31.90
C VAL A 702 -8.68 85.80 31.19
N SER A 703 -8.51 84.78 30.36
CA SER A 703 -7.39 84.66 29.44
C SER A 703 -7.76 85.32 28.11
N HIS A 704 -6.98 86.30 27.65
CA HIS A 704 -7.17 86.94 26.35
C HIS A 704 -5.84 87.40 25.76
N ASN A 705 -5.61 87.11 24.48
CA ASN A 705 -4.39 87.48 23.75
C ASN A 705 -3.08 87.14 24.50
N GLY A 706 -3.02 85.94 25.10
CA GLY A 706 -1.84 85.42 25.78
C GLY A 706 -1.59 85.96 27.20
N ALA A 707 -2.42 86.89 27.68
CA ALA A 707 -2.32 87.47 29.00
C ALA A 707 -3.56 87.17 29.87
N VAL A 708 -3.38 87.25 31.18
CA VAL A 708 -4.49 87.19 32.14
C VAL A 708 -4.93 88.60 32.48
N TRP A 709 -6.23 88.83 32.38
CA TRP A 709 -6.87 90.10 32.64
C TRP A 709 -7.86 89.99 33.79
N LEU A 710 -7.78 90.96 34.70
CA LEU A 710 -8.66 91.10 35.85
C LEU A 710 -9.68 92.20 35.58
N ALA A 711 -10.98 91.88 35.72
CA ALA A 711 -12.05 92.87 35.65
C ALA A 711 -12.04 93.74 36.91
N GLY A 712 -12.02 95.06 36.74
CA GLY A 712 -12.08 96.05 37.81
C GLY A 712 -13.51 96.32 38.29
N TRP A 713 -14.50 96.16 37.41
CA TRP A 713 -15.94 96.32 37.68
C TRP A 713 -16.77 95.56 36.65
N TRP A 714 -18.09 95.69 36.72
CA TRP A 714 -19.01 95.09 35.76
C TRP A 714 -18.64 95.50 34.33
N THR A 715 -18.45 94.55 33.43
CA THR A 715 -18.22 94.80 32.01
C THR A 715 -18.77 93.67 31.14
N GLN A 716 -19.19 94.01 29.93
CA GLN A 716 -19.60 93.08 28.89
C GLN A 716 -19.20 93.67 27.54
N GLY A 717 -18.53 92.88 26.71
CA GLY A 717 -18.13 93.30 25.36
C GLY A 717 -16.90 94.21 25.28
N GLU A 718 -16.41 94.76 26.39
CA GLU A 718 -15.17 95.53 26.39
C GLU A 718 -13.97 94.58 26.36
N GLU A 719 -13.13 94.66 25.34
CA GLU A 719 -12.02 93.72 25.10
C GLU A 719 -10.83 94.00 26.03
N PRO A 720 -10.31 92.99 26.76
CA PRO A 720 -9.13 93.14 27.59
C PRO A 720 -7.92 93.62 26.80
N GLY A 721 -7.24 94.65 27.32
CA GLY A 721 -6.14 95.33 26.64
C GLY A 721 -6.54 96.54 25.80
N THR A 722 -7.83 96.79 25.59
CA THR A 722 -8.31 97.90 24.74
C THR A 722 -8.87 99.10 25.51
N THR A 723 -9.08 98.98 26.83
CA THR A 723 -9.82 99.97 27.64
C THR A 723 -8.96 101.06 28.28
N GLY A 724 -7.65 101.08 27.99
CA GLY A 724 -6.70 102.07 28.48
C GLY A 724 -6.20 101.82 29.91
N GLU A 725 -5.22 102.61 30.37
CA GLU A 725 -4.51 102.40 31.64
C GLU A 725 -5.43 102.43 32.89
N TRP A 726 -6.57 103.13 32.79
CA TRP A 726 -7.58 103.23 33.84
C TRP A 726 -8.90 102.57 33.44
N GLY A 727 -8.86 101.65 32.46
CA GLY A 727 -10.00 100.92 31.95
C GLY A 727 -10.43 99.74 32.82
N VAL A 728 -11.52 99.08 32.45
CA VAL A 728 -12.12 97.99 33.25
C VAL A 728 -11.26 96.74 33.30
N TRP A 729 -10.31 96.55 32.38
CA TRP A 729 -9.43 95.37 32.37
C TRP A 729 -8.03 95.74 32.78
N LYS A 730 -7.59 95.20 33.92
CA LYS A 730 -6.22 95.33 34.38
C LYS A 730 -5.47 94.04 34.07
N GLN A 731 -4.40 94.14 33.30
CA GLN A 731 -3.53 92.99 33.08
C GLN A 731 -2.87 92.58 34.41
N VAL A 732 -2.91 91.29 34.72
CA VAL A 732 -2.36 90.75 35.97
C VAL A 732 -1.32 89.65 35.76
N ALA A 733 -1.20 89.09 34.53
CA ALA A 733 -0.08 88.23 34.17
C ALA A 733 0.22 88.28 32.66
N ASP A 734 1.50 88.15 32.30
CA ASP A 734 1.99 88.14 30.91
C ASP A 734 1.91 86.78 30.23
N ASN A 735 1.66 85.69 30.98
CA ASN A 735 1.43 84.34 30.50
C ASN A 735 0.74 83.48 31.58
N GLY A 736 -0.30 82.73 31.22
CA GLY A 736 -0.97 81.73 32.06
C GLY A 736 -2.49 81.64 31.83
N CYS A 737 -3.12 80.49 32.11
CA CYS A 737 -4.56 80.43 32.33
C CYS A 737 -4.80 80.82 33.81
N SER A 738 -5.68 81.79 34.12
CA SER A 738 -5.99 82.06 35.53
C SER A 738 -6.79 80.93 36.15
N ALA A 739 -6.48 80.61 37.41
CA ALA A 739 -7.31 79.71 38.22
C ALA A 739 -8.74 80.27 38.37
N PRO A 740 -9.76 79.40 38.51
CA PRO A 740 -11.15 79.81 38.63
C PRO A 740 -11.39 80.67 39.89
N LYS A 741 -12.40 81.56 39.78
CA LYS A 741 -12.95 82.44 40.82
C LYS A 741 -12.97 81.78 42.22
N PRO A 742 -12.40 82.40 43.28
CA PRO A 742 -12.66 81.97 44.65
C PRO A 742 -14.12 82.22 45.01
N GLU A 743 -14.81 81.16 45.40
CA GLU A 743 -16.19 81.16 45.84
C GLU A 743 -16.33 81.93 47.17
N VAL A 744 -17.14 83.00 47.22
CA VAL A 744 -17.56 83.61 48.49
C VAL A 744 -18.66 82.75 49.07
N THR A 745 -18.34 81.97 50.10
CA THR A 745 -19.31 81.21 50.90
C THR A 745 -19.86 82.07 52.05
N PRO A 746 -21.17 82.03 52.30
CA PRO A 746 -21.66 81.56 53.62
C PRO A 746 -23.05 80.87 53.57
N PRO A 747 -23.52 80.23 54.67
CA PRO A 747 -22.94 79.22 55.55
C PRO A 747 -23.67 77.85 55.38
N PRO A 748 -23.33 76.79 56.15
CA PRO A 748 -23.85 75.43 55.91
C PRO A 748 -25.36 75.28 56.14
N PRO A 749 -26.03 74.32 55.47
CA PRO A 749 -27.46 74.04 55.63
C PRO A 749 -27.77 73.56 57.05
N GLY A 750 -28.73 74.21 57.71
CA GLY A 750 -29.29 73.76 58.98
C GLY A 750 -30.48 74.61 59.40
N GLU A 751 -31.67 74.02 59.33
CA GLU A 751 -32.98 74.53 59.75
C GLU A 751 -33.63 75.62 58.88
N TYR A 752 -34.42 75.20 57.90
CA TYR A 752 -35.41 76.07 57.26
C TYR A 752 -36.57 76.34 58.24
N PRO A 753 -36.97 77.60 58.46
CA PRO A 753 -38.01 77.94 59.42
C PRO A 753 -39.34 77.29 59.02
N ALA A 754 -40.10 76.82 60.02
CA ALA A 754 -41.43 76.28 59.79
C ALA A 754 -42.37 77.37 59.25
N TYR A 755 -43.22 77.01 58.28
CA TYR A 755 -44.23 77.92 57.73
C TYR A 755 -45.13 78.45 58.86
N GLN A 756 -45.16 79.78 59.01
CA GLN A 756 -46.02 80.47 59.95
C GLN A 756 -47.10 81.23 59.20
N ALA A 757 -48.35 80.80 59.38
CA ALA A 757 -49.50 81.46 58.78
C ALA A 757 -49.60 82.93 59.23
N GLY A 758 -49.65 83.86 58.28
CA GLY A 758 -49.69 85.31 58.53
C GLY A 758 -48.34 86.03 58.40
N THR A 759 -47.24 85.32 58.16
CA THR A 759 -45.92 85.89 57.90
C THR A 759 -45.75 86.24 56.41
N ALA A 760 -45.14 87.39 56.11
CA ALA A 760 -44.83 87.79 54.74
C ALA A 760 -43.54 87.13 54.25
N TYR A 761 -43.59 86.43 53.12
CA TYR A 761 -42.45 85.76 52.49
C TYR A 761 -42.19 86.36 51.10
N GLN A 762 -40.93 86.61 50.75
CA GLN A 762 -40.52 87.15 49.45
C GLN A 762 -40.29 86.05 48.41
N GLU A 763 -40.30 86.41 47.13
CA GLU A 763 -39.99 85.47 46.05
C GLU A 763 -38.61 84.84 46.26
N GLY A 764 -38.57 83.50 46.29
CA GLY A 764 -37.35 82.74 46.54
C GLY A 764 -37.20 82.17 47.95
N ASP A 765 -37.94 82.67 48.95
CA ASP A 765 -37.90 82.17 50.34
C ASP A 765 -38.31 80.68 50.42
N ILE A 766 -37.60 79.90 51.24
CA ILE A 766 -37.85 78.46 51.48
C ILE A 766 -38.24 78.22 52.93
N VAL A 767 -39.40 77.60 53.14
CA VAL A 767 -39.95 77.24 54.47
C VAL A 767 -40.29 75.75 54.56
N THR A 768 -40.32 75.23 55.79
CA THR A 768 -40.72 73.84 56.06
C THR A 768 -42.21 73.77 56.34
N GLY A 769 -42.97 72.99 55.56
CA GLY A 769 -44.39 72.74 55.80
C GLY A 769 -44.63 71.83 57.01
N THR A 770 -45.88 71.73 57.47
CA THR A 770 -46.28 70.82 58.56
C THR A 770 -46.08 69.33 58.23
N ASP A 771 -45.78 69.03 56.97
CA ASP A 771 -45.45 67.73 56.42
C ASP A 771 -43.94 67.49 56.28
N ASN A 772 -43.10 68.34 56.91
CA ASN A 772 -41.64 68.31 56.85
C ASN A 772 -41.03 68.53 55.44
N ASN A 773 -41.82 68.96 54.47
CA ASN A 773 -41.34 69.25 53.12
C ASN A 773 -40.96 70.72 52.94
N LEU A 774 -40.07 71.00 51.99
CA LEU A 774 -39.63 72.36 51.67
C LEU A 774 -40.50 72.98 50.57
N TYR A 775 -40.92 74.22 50.81
CA TYR A 775 -41.77 75.00 49.91
C TYR A 775 -41.09 76.33 49.59
N GLN A 776 -41.03 76.66 48.29
CA GLN A 776 -40.46 77.91 47.82
C GLN A 776 -41.56 78.88 47.39
N CYS A 777 -41.45 80.14 47.80
CA CYS A 777 -42.36 81.21 47.36
C CYS A 777 -42.11 81.58 45.89
N LYS A 778 -43.17 81.56 45.05
CA LYS A 778 -43.11 81.89 43.60
C LYS A 778 -44.22 82.87 43.18
N PRO A 779 -44.02 83.68 42.12
CA PRO A 779 -45.02 84.60 41.58
C PRO A 779 -46.10 83.88 40.72
N TRP A 780 -47.32 84.44 40.64
CA TRP A 780 -48.49 83.83 39.96
C TRP A 780 -48.90 84.59 38.67
N PRO A 781 -49.39 83.92 37.60
CA PRO A 781 -49.75 84.60 36.34
C PRO A 781 -51.27 84.82 36.12
N ASN A 782 -51.65 86.10 36.01
CA ASN A 782 -52.78 86.73 35.28
C ASN A 782 -54.09 85.95 34.99
N SER A 783 -55.13 86.20 35.80
CA SER A 783 -56.51 86.46 35.33
C SER A 783 -57.29 87.25 36.39
N ALA A 784 -58.09 88.22 35.95
CA ALA A 784 -58.78 89.18 36.79
C ALA A 784 -59.84 88.51 37.68
N GLY A 785 -59.78 88.77 38.99
CA GLY A 785 -60.89 88.55 39.92
C GLY A 785 -60.76 87.40 40.91
N ALA A 786 -59.66 87.32 41.68
CA ALA A 786 -59.63 86.74 43.04
C ALA A 786 -58.27 87.02 43.72
N SER A 787 -58.27 87.48 44.96
CA SER A 787 -57.09 87.94 45.71
C SER A 787 -56.49 86.85 46.62
N VAL A 788 -55.75 85.88 46.07
CA VAL A 788 -54.92 84.89 46.81
C VAL A 788 -53.77 84.34 45.92
N LEU A 789 -52.52 84.28 46.42
CA LEU A 789 -51.36 83.62 45.77
C LEU A 789 -51.12 82.20 46.35
N PRO A 790 -50.73 81.16 45.55
CA PRO A 790 -50.40 79.82 46.03
C PRO A 790 -48.89 79.55 46.18
N MET A 791 -48.50 78.79 47.22
CA MET A 791 -47.15 78.20 47.36
C MET A 791 -46.99 76.95 46.48
N ARG A 792 -45.77 76.66 46.02
CA ARG A 792 -45.46 75.46 45.21
C ARG A 792 -44.35 74.64 45.88
N ARG A 793 -44.57 73.33 46.00
CA ARG A 793 -43.57 72.37 46.50
C ARG A 793 -42.39 72.32 45.53
N VAL A 794 -41.17 72.30 46.05
CA VAL A 794 -39.95 72.16 45.21
C VAL A 794 -39.97 70.75 44.58
N PRO A 795 -39.80 70.60 43.26
CA PRO A 795 -40.22 69.40 42.56
C PRO A 795 -39.20 68.27 42.67
N VAL A 796 -39.55 67.24 43.44
CA VAL A 796 -39.31 65.83 43.09
C VAL A 796 -40.65 65.10 43.31
N LEU A 797 -41.31 64.72 42.21
CA LEU A 797 -42.58 63.98 42.10
C LEU A 797 -43.92 64.75 42.33
N THR A 798 -44.88 64.36 41.50
CA THR A 798 -46.14 65.02 41.12
C THR A 798 -47.25 64.99 42.17
N GLY A 799 -47.97 66.12 42.34
CA GLY A 799 -49.29 66.17 42.97
C GLY A 799 -49.76 67.59 43.32
N LYS A 800 -50.95 67.99 42.88
CA LYS A 800 -51.67 69.19 43.37
C LYS A 800 -52.52 68.80 44.58
N MET A 801 -52.54 69.62 45.63
CA MET A 801 -53.61 69.63 46.63
C MET A 801 -54.23 71.03 46.79
N PRO A 802 -55.52 71.14 47.18
CA PRO A 802 -56.27 72.38 47.23
C PRO A 802 -56.31 73.01 48.63
N GLY A 803 -56.30 74.35 48.68
CA GLY A 803 -56.72 75.14 49.84
C GLY A 803 -55.59 75.55 50.78
N LEU A 804 -55.02 76.73 50.56
CA LEU A 804 -54.31 77.54 51.57
C LEU A 804 -54.23 78.97 51.06
N SER A 805 -54.83 79.91 51.78
CA SER A 805 -54.94 81.32 51.41
C SER A 805 -53.99 82.20 52.22
N CYS A 806 -53.08 82.92 51.54
CA CYS A 806 -52.35 84.04 52.13
C CYS A 806 -53.17 85.32 52.02
N LYS A 807 -53.41 86.00 53.14
CA LYS A 807 -54.16 87.25 53.24
C LYS A 807 -53.17 88.41 53.31
N LEU A 808 -53.26 89.36 52.38
CA LEU A 808 -52.58 90.66 52.49
C LEU A 808 -53.37 91.57 53.44
N MET A 809 -52.70 92.20 54.41
CA MET A 809 -53.14 93.45 55.02
C MET A 809 -52.00 94.46 54.87
N GLY A 810 -52.35 95.63 54.33
CA GLY A 810 -51.41 96.70 53.99
C GLY A 810 -51.04 97.61 55.16
N CYS A 811 -50.10 98.51 54.84
CA CYS A 811 -49.28 99.37 55.69
C CYS A 811 -48.10 98.67 56.34
#